data_AF-A0A061BQW4-F1
#
_entry.id   AF-A0A061BQW4-F1
#
_cell.length_a   1.000
_cell.length_b   1.000
_cell.length_c   1.000
_cell.angle_alpha   90.00
_cell.angle_beta   90.00
_cell.angle_gamma   90.00
#
_symmetry.space_group_name_H-M   'P 1'
#
loop_
_entity.id
_entity.type
_entity.pdbx_description
1 polymer ?
#
loop_
_entity_poly.entity_id
_entity_poly.type
_entity_poly.pdbx_seq_one_letter_code
_entity_poly.pdbx_strand_id
1 'polypeptide(L)'
;MGFLYQVLKDVSEKQPYSVGKTTLISATKEIRKEIWNGHEAFKRCIQKVTGKVSAYNMSVMNCNDSLKNLIEKLIDYSKTDGSLMKGVKSIDADKVTGTSGNDAQVYQTEKLLLNCITYIKKFNSDIDTNKPQNKKIREALNDLNYKLRDKIDTARNVIKYETERLTKLSAKESDDLGTMKELISTKLENVKSCVNDNIDKDVKLLADRLKEAVKIILVLLEKIDTNLTKYVGELEACINSADSMINSAMEGMQKMERKEIGRSATNEIYTSTDVLTAWKDRLDAYWRDLLALTGQVDQTITELGEQFENQKDINNIFDKIKNEMVSIKGQGSTRATKGLQGVLNVLNTYSYQYGAGFEKTVEGWLNDIVGEEKGRKGWLQTYVNGYIANYLGGENTGKFTDKGSQENINKVIKDKIMDQLKTSGANIIDITGKKVQQEINDNVENKPKSTDNVEKYVEAIKLGCNNFAEQLESKIHENVGSIVGAVNSAVNNGVAITKTTNLSEAIYATLSFLSCKSRQVANELHSFALGNSIRGRQSIAQTLDTALSDAKKLHRQLETATGKSNTTENFAGKLDETIEAVRNRVEDITVHEIKAGISSMSSKIKKSLDAITEEFARSAADVNKLLQTLKSKTIGKSTDMKVVKGSLQEIKDNLHNLRTGDLGRAIKKAKEFVNGADDVRNKTIDGLKAHVGTNVTEAKEHLTKKARIDYVSFMGKLHETLTTNIVPKKDDLKLDTLSEAFQNFCSPLHAYLKDEIGRENDANHAKKHPSSQRPTNNYADAVTCVQNELEKLIHQIRAGNRYDHHVPRLLNGLTDAIDGLHPESFSEPNTPLLETIAHGLRGLVGELGKAYINRYDGGSEGMILVDARTTKVTDDGNKCAKVCLSLLSILYSEFKTILKYCVARCKSDQININTELGKYFATQGYKVTEDGKKHWELQDSKGMTGLFICKRMFGSDEHHLYYIDKSKQNALDTLHDCLQIYYQVCHVATFSAKKRPCNIFEMLCWMSGLPCNNVLTKCYMRLSVNCSSIPLTA
;
A
#
# COMPACT_ATOMS: atom_id res chain seq x y z
N MET A 1 -117.53 49.57 -61.39
CA MET A 1 -117.19 48.14 -61.56
C MET A 1 -116.25 47.86 -62.73
N GLY A 2 -116.49 48.42 -63.92
CA GLY A 2 -115.62 48.19 -65.09
C GLY A 2 -114.12 48.47 -64.84
N PHE A 3 -113.81 49.55 -64.11
CA PHE A 3 -112.43 49.85 -63.69
C PHE A 3 -111.82 48.76 -62.80
N LEU A 4 -112.51 48.35 -61.72
CA LEU A 4 -112.01 47.33 -60.79
C LEU A 4 -111.85 45.96 -61.45
N TYR A 5 -112.78 45.60 -62.35
CA TYR A 5 -112.65 44.41 -63.19
C TYR A 5 -111.40 44.47 -64.05
N GLN A 6 -111.18 45.59 -64.76
CA GLN A 6 -110.04 45.74 -65.66
C GLN A 6 -108.71 45.73 -64.90
N VAL A 7 -108.64 46.38 -63.74
CA VAL A 7 -107.44 46.37 -62.88
C VAL A 7 -107.13 44.96 -62.38
N LEU A 8 -108.10 44.25 -61.80
CA LEU A 8 -107.86 42.89 -61.30
C LEU A 8 -107.58 41.88 -62.43
N LYS A 9 -108.19 42.08 -63.59
CA LYS A 9 -107.94 41.29 -64.80
C LYS A 9 -106.51 41.51 -65.28
N ASP A 10 -106.11 42.75 -65.48
CA ASP A 10 -104.74 43.11 -65.89
C ASP A 10 -103.71 42.58 -64.89
N VAL A 11 -103.92 42.74 -63.58
CA VAL A 11 -103.03 42.18 -62.56
C VAL A 11 -102.99 40.65 -62.66
N SER A 12 -104.14 39.99 -62.82
CA SER A 12 -104.17 38.52 -62.90
C SER A 12 -103.51 37.95 -64.17
N GLU A 13 -103.63 38.65 -65.31
CA GLU A 13 -103.12 38.21 -66.62
C GLU A 13 -101.64 38.56 -66.79
N LYS A 14 -101.26 39.78 -66.38
CA LYS A 14 -99.91 40.33 -66.57
C LYS A 14 -98.95 40.03 -65.42
N GLN A 15 -99.44 39.55 -64.26
CA GLN A 15 -98.52 39.12 -63.21
C GLN A 15 -97.67 37.93 -63.68
N PRO A 16 -96.34 37.97 -63.47
CA PRO A 16 -95.42 36.94 -63.92
C PRO A 16 -95.41 35.70 -63.02
N TYR A 17 -96.02 35.76 -61.83
CA TYR A 17 -96.03 34.69 -60.82
C TYR A 17 -97.41 34.02 -60.67
N SER A 18 -97.42 32.80 -60.12
CA SER A 18 -98.59 31.93 -60.04
C SER A 18 -99.42 32.10 -58.75
N VAL A 19 -98.81 32.62 -57.67
CA VAL A 19 -99.47 32.77 -56.35
C VAL A 19 -100.72 33.63 -56.44
N GLY A 20 -101.84 33.06 -55.99
CA GLY A 20 -103.14 33.74 -55.92
C GLY A 20 -103.72 34.17 -57.28
N LYS A 21 -103.09 33.79 -58.40
CA LYS A 21 -103.55 34.08 -59.77
C LYS A 21 -104.93 33.51 -60.04
N THR A 22 -105.17 32.26 -59.66
CA THR A 22 -106.49 31.61 -59.73
C THR A 22 -107.52 32.31 -58.83
N THR A 23 -107.11 32.82 -57.67
CA THR A 23 -107.99 33.59 -56.76
C THR A 23 -108.40 34.93 -57.37
N LEU A 24 -107.48 35.64 -58.02
CA LEU A 24 -107.76 36.89 -58.75
C LEU A 24 -108.59 36.64 -60.02
N ILE A 25 -108.31 35.58 -60.78
CA ILE A 25 -109.14 35.15 -61.92
C ILE A 25 -110.57 34.80 -61.46
N SER A 26 -110.69 34.17 -60.30
CA SER A 26 -111.99 33.89 -59.69
C SER A 26 -112.69 35.18 -59.25
N ALA A 27 -111.97 36.17 -58.71
CA ALA A 27 -112.53 37.47 -58.34
C ALA A 27 -113.01 38.28 -59.55
N THR A 28 -112.26 38.28 -60.65
CA THR A 28 -112.66 38.96 -61.90
C THR A 28 -113.89 38.31 -62.53
N LYS A 29 -114.02 36.98 -62.47
CA LYS A 29 -115.23 36.27 -62.90
C LYS A 29 -116.47 36.67 -62.10
N GLU A 30 -116.37 36.87 -60.78
CA GLU A 30 -117.50 37.35 -59.95
C GLU A 30 -117.88 38.79 -60.32
N ILE A 31 -116.90 39.67 -60.51
CA ILE A 31 -117.18 41.06 -60.92
C ILE A 31 -117.87 41.08 -62.26
N ARG A 32 -117.39 40.29 -63.24
CA ARG A 32 -117.94 40.23 -64.60
C ARG A 32 -119.42 39.87 -64.63
N LYS A 33 -119.87 38.96 -63.76
CA LYS A 33 -121.28 38.53 -63.69
C LYS A 33 -122.23 39.63 -63.22
N GLU A 34 -121.73 40.59 -62.44
CA GLU A 34 -122.55 41.58 -61.74
C GLU A 34 -122.38 43.02 -62.28
N ILE A 35 -121.64 43.23 -63.38
CA ILE A 35 -121.29 44.57 -63.91
C ILE A 35 -122.54 45.41 -64.26
N TRP A 36 -123.65 44.78 -64.61
CA TRP A 36 -124.85 45.43 -65.16
C TRP A 36 -126.08 45.42 -64.23
N ASN A 37 -125.95 44.96 -62.97
CA ASN A 37 -127.10 44.64 -62.08
C ASN A 37 -127.41 45.69 -60.99
N GLY A 38 -126.92 46.92 -61.11
CA GLY A 38 -127.25 48.03 -60.18
C GLY A 38 -126.58 47.96 -58.79
N HIS A 39 -127.06 48.80 -57.86
CA HIS A 39 -126.37 49.11 -56.58
C HIS A 39 -126.34 47.96 -55.55
N GLU A 40 -127.40 47.14 -55.44
CA GLU A 40 -127.44 46.02 -54.49
C GLU A 40 -126.55 44.84 -54.91
N ALA A 41 -126.46 44.58 -56.22
CA ALA A 41 -125.52 43.62 -56.79
C ALA A 41 -124.06 44.08 -56.58
N PHE A 42 -123.80 45.38 -56.69
CA PHE A 42 -122.50 45.99 -56.42
C PHE A 42 -122.03 45.74 -54.97
N LYS A 43 -122.91 45.94 -53.98
CA LYS A 43 -122.58 45.74 -52.56
C LYS A 43 -122.20 44.29 -52.25
N ARG A 44 -122.95 43.30 -52.79
CA ARG A 44 -122.64 41.86 -52.63
C ARG A 44 -121.35 41.46 -53.35
N CYS A 45 -121.13 41.99 -54.54
CA CYS A 45 -119.94 41.68 -55.33
C CYS A 45 -118.67 42.23 -54.67
N ILE A 46 -118.70 43.46 -54.15
CA ILE A 46 -117.56 44.05 -53.42
C ILE A 46 -117.18 43.20 -52.21
N GLN A 47 -118.12 42.76 -51.37
CA GLN A 47 -117.78 41.93 -50.21
C GLN A 47 -117.07 40.62 -50.61
N LYS A 48 -117.54 39.95 -51.67
CA LYS A 48 -116.90 38.72 -52.19
C LYS A 48 -115.52 39.00 -52.80
N VAL A 49 -115.36 40.09 -53.53
CA VAL A 49 -114.09 40.49 -54.15
C VAL A 49 -113.07 40.87 -53.08
N THR A 50 -113.45 41.64 -52.07
CA THR A 50 -112.59 42.00 -50.94
C THR A 50 -112.12 40.74 -50.19
N GLY A 51 -113.00 39.75 -49.99
CA GLY A 51 -112.62 38.45 -49.43
C GLY A 51 -111.60 37.69 -50.28
N LYS A 52 -111.76 37.67 -51.61
CA LYS A 52 -110.83 37.01 -52.54
C LYS A 52 -109.49 37.76 -52.67
N VAL A 53 -109.50 39.09 -52.67
CA VAL A 53 -108.27 39.93 -52.66
C VAL A 53 -107.52 39.76 -51.34
N SER A 54 -108.23 39.66 -50.21
CA SER A 54 -107.63 39.32 -48.92
C SER A 54 -106.99 37.93 -48.93
N ALA A 55 -107.65 36.92 -49.49
CA ALA A 55 -107.09 35.58 -49.67
C ALA A 55 -105.85 35.55 -50.61
N TYR A 56 -105.84 36.38 -51.66
CA TYR A 56 -104.66 36.59 -52.51
C TYR A 56 -103.49 37.16 -51.68
N ASN A 57 -103.72 38.24 -50.93
CA ASN A 57 -102.69 38.86 -50.09
C ASN A 57 -102.18 37.89 -49.01
N MET A 58 -103.05 37.10 -48.37
CA MET A 58 -102.63 36.06 -47.43
C MET A 58 -101.77 34.97 -48.09
N SER A 59 -102.09 34.58 -49.33
CA SER A 59 -101.30 33.55 -50.05
C SER A 59 -99.90 34.06 -50.39
N VAL A 60 -99.78 35.31 -50.82
CA VAL A 60 -98.48 35.98 -51.08
C VAL A 60 -97.69 36.16 -49.78
N MET A 61 -98.36 36.53 -48.69
CA MET A 61 -97.74 36.67 -47.36
C MET A 61 -97.21 35.33 -46.84
N ASN A 62 -98.01 34.27 -46.86
CA ASN A 62 -97.60 32.92 -46.41
C ASN A 62 -96.41 32.37 -47.22
N CYS A 63 -96.34 32.69 -48.51
CA CYS A 63 -95.23 32.33 -49.39
C CYS A 63 -93.94 33.05 -48.98
N ASN A 64 -94.01 34.36 -48.76
CA ASN A 64 -92.88 35.16 -48.29
C ASN A 64 -92.42 34.74 -46.89
N ASP A 65 -93.35 34.44 -45.98
CA ASP A 65 -93.05 33.98 -44.62
C ASP A 65 -92.34 32.63 -44.60
N SER A 66 -92.65 31.72 -45.54
CA SER A 66 -92.00 30.41 -45.61
C SER A 66 -90.50 30.49 -45.95
N LEU A 67 -90.11 31.37 -46.88
CA LEU A 67 -88.71 31.63 -47.22
C LEU A 67 -88.01 32.47 -46.15
N LYS A 68 -88.70 33.48 -45.63
CA LYS A 68 -88.21 34.32 -44.52
C LYS A 68 -87.86 33.49 -43.30
N ASN A 69 -88.72 32.57 -42.87
CA ASN A 69 -88.48 31.71 -41.71
C ASN A 69 -87.24 30.80 -41.86
N LEU A 70 -86.92 30.34 -43.07
CA LEU A 70 -85.71 29.54 -43.33
C LEU A 70 -84.44 30.39 -43.24
N ILE A 71 -84.48 31.59 -43.82
CA ILE A 71 -83.37 32.56 -43.77
C ILE A 71 -83.16 33.06 -42.34
N GLU A 72 -84.24 33.35 -41.60
CA GLU A 72 -84.19 33.78 -40.20
C GLU A 72 -83.56 32.70 -39.30
N LYS A 73 -83.86 31.41 -39.53
CA LYS A 73 -83.19 30.31 -38.81
C LYS A 73 -81.67 30.27 -39.06
N LEU A 74 -81.23 30.49 -40.29
CA LEU A 74 -79.80 30.55 -40.61
C LEU A 74 -79.14 31.77 -39.97
N ILE A 75 -79.79 32.93 -40.02
CA ILE A 75 -79.33 34.17 -39.37
C ILE A 75 -79.26 33.97 -37.85
N ASP A 76 -80.27 33.36 -37.22
CA ASP A 76 -80.29 33.09 -35.77
C ASP A 76 -79.21 32.09 -35.33
N TYR A 77 -78.85 31.14 -36.20
CA TYR A 77 -77.73 30.23 -35.95
C TYR A 77 -76.36 30.92 -36.03
N SER A 78 -76.21 31.86 -36.97
CA SER A 78 -74.93 32.49 -37.36
C SER A 78 -74.68 33.89 -36.77
N LYS A 79 -75.69 34.54 -36.20
CA LYS A 79 -75.56 35.86 -35.56
C LYS A 79 -74.56 35.85 -34.39
N THR A 80 -74.15 37.03 -33.96
CA THR A 80 -73.09 37.25 -32.97
C THR A 80 -73.33 36.59 -31.59
N ASP A 81 -74.59 36.34 -31.23
CA ASP A 81 -75.06 35.60 -30.04
C ASP A 81 -75.69 34.23 -30.37
N GLY A 82 -75.61 33.80 -31.63
CA GLY A 82 -76.11 32.53 -32.13
C GLY A 82 -75.27 31.33 -31.67
N SER A 83 -75.82 30.13 -31.83
CA SER A 83 -75.20 28.89 -31.36
C SER A 83 -73.82 28.63 -31.97
N LEU A 84 -73.62 29.01 -33.25
CA LEU A 84 -72.33 28.88 -33.91
C LEU A 84 -71.28 29.78 -33.24
N MET A 85 -71.59 31.07 -33.11
CA MET A 85 -70.62 32.05 -32.65
C MET A 85 -70.35 31.96 -31.14
N LYS A 86 -71.30 31.48 -30.34
CA LYS A 86 -71.07 31.05 -28.96
C LYS A 86 -70.09 29.87 -28.88
N GLY A 87 -70.22 28.91 -29.79
CA GLY A 87 -69.31 27.79 -29.89
C GLY A 87 -67.90 28.22 -30.30
N VAL A 88 -67.77 29.10 -31.30
CA VAL A 88 -66.46 29.62 -31.75
C VAL A 88 -65.76 30.40 -30.64
N LYS A 89 -66.50 31.23 -29.90
CA LYS A 89 -65.97 31.96 -28.73
C LYS A 89 -65.57 31.06 -27.55
N SER A 90 -66.08 29.82 -27.50
CA SER A 90 -65.71 28.86 -26.46
C SER A 90 -64.43 28.07 -26.78
N ILE A 91 -63.95 28.15 -28.04
CA ILE A 91 -62.67 27.58 -28.44
C ILE A 91 -61.56 28.47 -27.87
N ASP A 92 -60.70 27.86 -27.07
CA ASP A 92 -59.58 28.55 -26.45
C ASP A 92 -58.31 27.70 -26.61
N ALA A 93 -57.45 28.12 -27.54
CA ALA A 93 -56.21 27.42 -27.84
C ALA A 93 -55.25 27.40 -26.63
N ASP A 94 -55.35 28.35 -25.70
CA ASP A 94 -54.48 28.42 -24.53
C ASP A 94 -54.86 27.38 -23.47
N LYS A 95 -56.08 26.82 -23.54
CA LYS A 95 -56.57 25.74 -22.67
C LYS A 95 -56.19 24.33 -23.15
N VAL A 96 -55.48 24.20 -24.27
CA VAL A 96 -55.02 22.91 -24.79
C VAL A 96 -54.00 22.30 -23.83
N THR A 97 -54.23 21.04 -23.47
CA THR A 97 -53.41 20.25 -22.55
C THR A 97 -52.42 19.36 -23.31
N GLY A 98 -51.27 19.10 -22.68
CA GLY A 98 -50.18 18.29 -23.26
C GLY A 98 -50.27 16.78 -22.99
N THR A 99 -51.24 16.33 -22.19
CA THR A 99 -51.29 14.94 -21.72
C THR A 99 -51.70 13.96 -22.84
N SER A 100 -51.23 12.73 -22.72
CA SER A 100 -51.57 11.61 -23.63
C SER A 100 -53.07 11.28 -23.52
N GLY A 101 -53.87 11.74 -24.49
CA GLY A 101 -55.32 11.57 -24.52
C GLY A 101 -56.00 12.40 -25.62
N ASN A 102 -57.33 12.26 -25.74
CA ASN A 102 -58.15 13.19 -26.53
C ASN A 102 -58.26 14.50 -25.76
N ASP A 103 -57.54 15.51 -26.23
CA ASP A 103 -57.59 16.84 -25.63
C ASP A 103 -59.00 17.42 -25.74
N ALA A 104 -59.51 17.97 -24.63
CA ALA A 104 -60.88 18.44 -24.55
C ALA A 104 -61.16 19.61 -25.51
N GLN A 105 -60.20 20.49 -25.77
CA GLN A 105 -60.34 21.59 -26.74
C GLN A 105 -60.31 21.08 -28.18
N VAL A 106 -59.43 20.11 -28.49
CA VAL A 106 -59.42 19.44 -29.81
C VAL A 106 -60.76 18.77 -30.09
N TYR A 107 -61.26 17.97 -29.13
CA TYR A 107 -62.55 17.31 -29.25
C TYR A 107 -63.72 18.29 -29.35
N GLN A 108 -63.72 19.37 -28.56
CA GLN A 108 -64.74 20.42 -28.64
C GLN A 108 -64.72 21.12 -30.00
N THR A 109 -63.53 21.39 -30.54
CA THR A 109 -63.33 22.00 -31.86
C THR A 109 -63.86 21.11 -32.97
N GLU A 110 -63.54 19.82 -32.95
CA GLU A 110 -64.06 18.82 -33.90
C GLU A 110 -65.59 18.66 -33.79
N LYS A 111 -66.12 18.61 -32.57
CA LYS A 111 -67.57 18.51 -32.33
C LYS A 111 -68.30 19.75 -32.82
N LEU A 112 -67.75 20.94 -32.58
CA LEU A 112 -68.34 22.20 -33.06
C LEU A 112 -68.38 22.22 -34.59
N LEU A 113 -67.28 21.83 -35.24
CA LEU A 113 -67.18 21.72 -36.69
C LEU A 113 -68.22 20.74 -37.24
N LEU A 114 -68.32 19.55 -36.63
CA LEU A 114 -69.29 18.54 -37.07
C LEU A 114 -70.72 19.07 -36.97
N ASN A 115 -71.05 19.76 -35.87
CA ASN A 115 -72.36 20.39 -35.68
C ASN A 115 -72.61 21.49 -36.72
N CYS A 116 -71.60 22.34 -37.01
CA CYS A 116 -71.68 23.40 -38.01
C CYS A 116 -71.92 22.84 -39.41
N ILE A 117 -71.07 21.90 -39.85
CA ILE A 117 -71.19 21.22 -41.14
C ILE A 117 -72.54 20.53 -41.26
N THR A 118 -73.00 19.84 -40.20
CA THR A 118 -74.29 19.15 -40.20
C THR A 118 -75.46 20.13 -40.32
N TYR A 119 -75.41 21.26 -39.60
CA TYR A 119 -76.44 22.29 -39.66
C TYR A 119 -76.51 22.93 -41.05
N ILE A 120 -75.36 23.31 -41.62
CA ILE A 120 -75.31 23.96 -42.94
C ILE A 120 -75.70 22.96 -44.05
N LYS A 121 -75.29 21.69 -43.97
CA LYS A 121 -75.75 20.63 -44.89
C LYS A 121 -77.27 20.44 -44.81
N LYS A 122 -77.84 20.48 -43.60
CA LYS A 122 -79.30 20.43 -43.40
C LYS A 122 -79.98 21.64 -44.02
N PHE A 123 -79.48 22.86 -43.78
CA PHE A 123 -79.99 24.08 -44.41
C PHE A 123 -79.93 24.00 -45.95
N ASN A 124 -78.79 23.60 -46.51
CA ASN A 124 -78.61 23.42 -47.95
C ASN A 124 -79.58 22.37 -48.52
N SER A 125 -79.89 21.32 -47.76
CA SER A 125 -80.90 20.32 -48.10
C SER A 125 -82.33 20.88 -48.04
N ASP A 126 -82.66 21.67 -47.02
CA ASP A 126 -84.00 22.23 -46.81
C ASP A 126 -84.34 23.31 -47.85
N ILE A 127 -83.35 24.04 -48.35
CA ILE A 127 -83.53 25.04 -49.43
C ILE A 127 -83.33 24.46 -50.84
N ASP A 128 -83.05 23.16 -50.95
CA ASP A 128 -82.78 22.53 -52.24
C ASP A 128 -84.03 22.36 -53.09
N THR A 129 -84.21 23.24 -54.07
CA THR A 129 -85.33 23.24 -55.02
C THR A 129 -85.40 21.99 -55.90
N ASN A 130 -84.31 21.22 -56.03
CA ASN A 130 -84.31 19.98 -56.80
C ASN A 130 -84.91 18.81 -56.03
N LYS A 131 -85.09 18.92 -54.70
CA LYS A 131 -85.64 17.84 -53.88
C LYS A 131 -87.18 17.79 -53.94
N PRO A 132 -87.79 16.60 -54.14
CA PRO A 132 -89.25 16.46 -54.27
C PRO A 132 -90.04 17.04 -53.09
N GLN A 133 -89.53 16.85 -51.86
CA GLN A 133 -90.14 17.33 -50.62
C GLN A 133 -90.17 18.87 -50.51
N ASN A 134 -89.30 19.58 -51.23
CA ASN A 134 -89.19 21.03 -51.20
C ASN A 134 -90.00 21.70 -52.32
N LYS A 135 -90.97 20.99 -52.90
CA LYS A 135 -91.84 21.49 -53.97
C LYS A 135 -92.46 22.87 -53.63
N LYS A 136 -92.94 23.05 -52.41
CA LYS A 136 -93.51 24.34 -51.93
C LYS A 136 -92.48 25.47 -51.91
N ILE A 137 -91.22 25.18 -51.60
CA ILE A 137 -90.11 26.16 -51.56
C ILE A 137 -89.68 26.51 -52.98
N ARG A 138 -89.62 25.53 -53.88
CA ARG A 138 -89.37 25.75 -55.32
C ARG A 138 -90.47 26.61 -55.96
N GLU A 139 -91.73 26.32 -55.65
CA GLU A 139 -92.88 27.13 -56.10
C GLU A 139 -92.75 28.56 -55.57
N ALA A 140 -92.50 28.73 -54.26
CA ALA A 140 -92.27 30.03 -53.64
C ALA A 140 -91.12 30.83 -54.26
N LEU A 141 -89.99 30.19 -54.60
CA LEU A 141 -88.85 30.82 -55.27
C LEU A 141 -89.15 31.23 -56.71
N ASN A 142 -89.90 30.41 -57.44
CA ASN A 142 -90.32 30.71 -58.83
C ASN A 142 -91.34 31.85 -58.89
N ASP A 143 -92.07 32.08 -57.80
CA ASP A 143 -93.05 33.15 -57.68
C ASP A 143 -92.46 34.51 -57.25
N LEU A 144 -91.17 34.55 -56.85
CA LEU A 144 -90.44 35.78 -56.63
C LEU A 144 -90.05 36.45 -57.96
N ASN A 145 -89.82 37.77 -57.92
CA ASN A 145 -89.22 38.47 -59.06
C ASN A 145 -87.88 37.81 -59.44
N TYR A 146 -87.63 37.63 -60.75
CA TYR A 146 -86.42 36.96 -61.25
C TYR A 146 -85.11 37.49 -60.64
N LYS A 147 -85.00 38.81 -60.41
CA LYS A 147 -83.81 39.41 -59.77
C LYS A 147 -83.62 38.98 -58.31
N LEU A 148 -84.70 38.76 -57.58
CA LEU A 148 -84.66 38.26 -56.20
C LEU A 148 -84.34 36.77 -56.16
N ARG A 149 -84.91 35.99 -57.08
CA ARG A 149 -84.62 34.56 -57.24
C ARG A 149 -83.13 34.33 -57.53
N ASP A 150 -82.57 35.03 -58.52
CA ASP A 150 -81.17 34.87 -58.92
C ASP A 150 -80.20 35.23 -57.77
N LYS A 151 -80.55 36.24 -56.95
CA LYS A 151 -79.79 36.59 -55.74
C LYS A 151 -79.83 35.49 -54.68
N ILE A 152 -80.99 34.87 -54.47
CA ILE A 152 -81.13 33.75 -53.51
C ILE A 152 -80.39 32.51 -54.02
N ASP A 153 -80.46 32.20 -55.31
CA ASP A 153 -79.73 31.08 -55.91
C ASP A 153 -78.21 31.30 -55.87
N THR A 154 -77.75 32.54 -56.07
CA THR A 154 -76.33 32.90 -55.90
C THR A 154 -75.88 32.69 -54.46
N ALA A 155 -76.61 33.20 -53.48
CA ALA A 155 -76.30 33.02 -52.07
C ALA A 155 -76.28 31.53 -51.67
N ARG A 156 -77.23 30.73 -52.17
CA ARG A 156 -77.28 29.29 -51.96
C ARG A 156 -76.05 28.58 -52.53
N ASN A 157 -75.63 28.91 -53.75
CA ASN A 157 -74.45 28.31 -54.38
C ASN A 157 -73.15 28.67 -53.62
N VAL A 158 -73.03 29.90 -53.13
CA VAL A 158 -71.90 30.32 -52.28
C VAL A 158 -71.87 29.53 -50.97
N ILE A 159 -73.01 29.39 -50.28
CA ILE A 159 -73.09 28.61 -49.03
C ILE A 159 -72.73 27.14 -49.29
N LYS A 160 -73.20 26.54 -50.40
CA LYS A 160 -72.86 25.17 -50.78
C LYS A 160 -71.35 25.02 -51.00
N TYR A 161 -70.75 25.91 -51.79
CA TYR A 161 -69.31 25.90 -52.07
C TYR A 161 -68.47 26.02 -50.81
N GLU A 162 -68.76 26.99 -49.93
CA GLU A 162 -68.02 27.15 -48.67
C GLU A 162 -68.20 25.96 -47.72
N THR A 163 -69.36 25.29 -47.74
CA THR A 163 -69.59 24.05 -46.96
C THR A 163 -68.68 22.91 -47.41
N GLU A 164 -68.54 22.72 -48.73
CA GLU A 164 -67.69 21.67 -49.30
C GLU A 164 -66.20 21.97 -49.05
N ARG A 165 -65.81 23.24 -49.22
CA ARG A 165 -64.45 23.71 -48.92
C ARG A 165 -64.09 23.51 -47.45
N LEU A 166 -64.97 23.90 -46.52
CA LEU A 166 -64.77 23.71 -45.07
C LEU A 166 -64.59 22.23 -44.73
N THR A 167 -65.45 21.36 -45.27
CA THR A 167 -65.40 19.92 -45.03
C THR A 167 -64.06 19.30 -45.46
N LYS A 168 -63.52 19.72 -46.61
CA LYS A 168 -62.23 19.21 -47.13
C LYS A 168 -61.04 19.71 -46.30
N LEU A 169 -60.98 21.03 -46.03
CA LEU A 169 -59.90 21.64 -45.25
C LEU A 169 -59.83 21.08 -43.84
N SER A 170 -60.98 20.92 -43.18
CA SER A 170 -61.01 20.38 -41.82
C SER A 170 -60.59 18.92 -41.73
N ALA A 171 -60.95 18.10 -42.73
CA ALA A 171 -60.55 16.70 -42.77
C ALA A 171 -59.03 16.57 -42.98
N LYS A 172 -58.47 17.39 -43.88
CA LYS A 172 -57.03 17.47 -44.10
C LYS A 172 -56.28 17.88 -42.83
N GLU A 173 -56.71 18.95 -42.17
CA GLU A 173 -56.02 19.45 -40.97
C GLU A 173 -56.04 18.43 -39.82
N SER A 174 -57.11 17.64 -39.70
CA SER A 174 -57.22 16.54 -38.72
C SER A 174 -56.25 15.40 -39.03
N ASP A 175 -56.10 15.04 -40.31
CA ASP A 175 -55.14 14.03 -40.77
C ASP A 175 -53.68 14.48 -40.60
N ASP A 176 -53.39 15.75 -40.90
CA ASP A 176 -52.09 16.37 -40.71
C ASP A 176 -51.69 16.38 -39.20
N LEU A 177 -52.64 16.68 -38.29
CA LEU A 177 -52.40 16.57 -36.84
C LEU A 177 -52.11 15.12 -36.42
N GLY A 178 -52.85 14.15 -36.96
CA GLY A 178 -52.63 12.72 -36.71
C GLY A 178 -51.22 12.30 -37.12
N THR A 179 -50.83 12.63 -38.35
CA THR A 179 -49.51 12.36 -38.92
C THR A 179 -48.40 13.01 -38.10
N MET A 180 -48.57 14.28 -37.69
CA MET A 180 -47.58 15.01 -36.89
C MET A 180 -47.35 14.34 -35.53
N LYS A 181 -48.41 13.88 -34.86
CA LYS A 181 -48.30 13.16 -33.57
C LYS A 181 -47.55 11.83 -33.70
N GLU A 182 -47.80 11.08 -34.77
CA GLU A 182 -47.08 9.83 -35.05
C GLU A 182 -45.60 10.10 -35.37
N LEU A 183 -45.32 11.14 -36.16
CA LEU A 183 -43.95 11.54 -36.50
C LEU A 183 -43.16 11.97 -35.26
N ILE A 184 -43.73 12.82 -34.40
CA ILE A 184 -43.14 13.23 -33.12
C ILE A 184 -42.83 12.00 -32.27
N SER A 185 -43.81 11.09 -32.12
CA SER A 185 -43.65 9.87 -31.33
C SER A 185 -42.52 8.98 -31.86
N THR A 186 -42.50 8.74 -33.17
CA THR A 186 -41.55 7.83 -33.82
C THR A 186 -40.13 8.40 -33.78
N LYS A 187 -39.96 9.69 -34.10
CA LYS A 187 -38.63 10.33 -34.12
C LYS A 187 -38.02 10.42 -32.73
N LEU A 188 -38.81 10.77 -31.70
CA LEU A 188 -38.30 10.86 -30.34
C LEU A 188 -37.96 9.48 -29.74
N GLU A 189 -38.73 8.43 -30.02
CA GLU A 189 -38.36 7.06 -29.61
C GLU A 189 -37.10 6.56 -30.33
N ASN A 190 -36.90 6.90 -31.59
CA ASN A 190 -35.65 6.59 -32.30
C ASN A 190 -34.44 7.29 -31.67
N VAL A 191 -34.57 8.57 -31.30
CA VAL A 191 -33.53 9.31 -30.57
C VAL A 191 -33.25 8.65 -29.22
N LYS A 192 -34.30 8.31 -28.46
CA LYS A 192 -34.17 7.59 -27.18
C LYS A 192 -33.40 6.29 -27.33
N SER A 193 -33.74 5.48 -28.34
CA SER A 193 -33.02 4.23 -28.62
C SER A 193 -31.55 4.50 -28.93
N CYS A 194 -31.25 5.44 -29.83
CA CYS A 194 -29.88 5.76 -30.23
C CYS A 194 -29.02 6.25 -29.05
N VAL A 195 -29.56 7.13 -28.22
CA VAL A 195 -28.85 7.63 -27.02
C VAL A 195 -28.66 6.51 -26.00
N ASN A 196 -29.69 5.69 -25.76
CA ASN A 196 -29.59 4.56 -24.84
C ASN A 196 -28.56 3.51 -25.29
N ASP A 197 -28.46 3.24 -26.59
CA ASP A 197 -27.47 2.33 -27.17
C ASP A 197 -26.04 2.86 -27.00
N ASN A 198 -25.85 4.17 -27.16
CA ASN A 198 -24.55 4.81 -26.93
C ASN A 198 -24.18 4.82 -25.45
N ILE A 199 -25.12 5.13 -24.54
CA ILE A 199 -24.92 5.01 -23.09
C ILE A 199 -24.47 3.59 -22.74
N ASP A 200 -25.16 2.57 -23.27
CA ASP A 200 -24.79 1.18 -23.05
C ASP A 200 -23.33 0.90 -23.46
N LYS A 201 -22.96 1.28 -24.69
CA LYS A 201 -21.63 1.01 -25.25
C LYS A 201 -20.53 1.76 -24.49
N ASP A 202 -20.68 3.06 -24.29
CA ASP A 202 -19.62 3.92 -23.76
C ASP A 202 -19.40 3.68 -22.26
N VAL A 203 -20.47 3.53 -21.48
CA VAL A 203 -20.38 3.25 -20.05
C VAL A 203 -19.83 1.84 -19.80
N LYS A 204 -20.24 0.84 -20.60
CA LYS A 204 -19.64 -0.50 -20.55
C LYS A 204 -18.15 -0.46 -20.87
N LEU A 205 -17.76 0.18 -21.97
CA LEU A 205 -16.37 0.28 -22.39
C LEU A 205 -15.49 0.94 -21.31
N LEU A 206 -15.94 2.04 -20.71
CA LEU A 206 -15.22 2.73 -19.64
C LEU A 206 -15.08 1.85 -18.39
N ALA A 207 -16.20 1.27 -17.93
CA ALA A 207 -16.22 0.43 -16.74
C ALA A 207 -15.35 -0.81 -16.89
N ASP A 208 -15.40 -1.47 -18.05
CA ASP A 208 -14.60 -2.67 -18.33
C ASP A 208 -13.10 -2.33 -18.38
N ARG A 209 -12.72 -1.20 -19.00
CA ARG A 209 -11.31 -0.73 -19.01
C ARG A 209 -10.79 -0.44 -17.60
N LEU A 210 -11.57 0.26 -16.78
CA LEU A 210 -11.20 0.56 -15.40
C LEU A 210 -11.10 -0.72 -14.56
N LYS A 211 -12.06 -1.64 -14.71
CA LYS A 211 -12.07 -2.93 -14.03
C LYS A 211 -10.82 -3.74 -14.39
N GLU A 212 -10.46 -3.79 -15.67
CA GLU A 212 -9.28 -4.54 -16.12
C GLU A 212 -7.96 -3.91 -15.64
N ALA A 213 -7.86 -2.58 -15.65
CA ALA A 213 -6.71 -1.87 -15.08
C ALA A 213 -6.53 -2.18 -13.59
N VAL A 214 -7.63 -2.19 -12.81
CA VAL A 214 -7.58 -2.52 -11.39
C VAL A 214 -7.28 -4.01 -11.16
N LYS A 215 -7.74 -4.93 -12.02
CA LYS A 215 -7.32 -6.35 -11.95
C LYS A 215 -5.82 -6.52 -12.12
N ILE A 216 -5.20 -5.81 -13.06
CA ILE A 216 -3.75 -5.84 -13.25
C ILE A 216 -3.03 -5.36 -11.98
N ILE A 217 -3.50 -4.26 -11.39
CA ILE A 217 -2.96 -3.77 -10.11
C ILE A 217 -3.14 -4.82 -9.01
N LEU A 218 -4.32 -5.45 -8.91
CA LEU A 218 -4.59 -6.48 -7.91
C LEU A 218 -3.59 -7.65 -8.01
N VAL A 219 -3.34 -8.17 -9.23
CA VAL A 219 -2.37 -9.24 -9.46
C VAL A 219 -0.96 -8.83 -9.01
N LEU A 220 -0.55 -7.59 -9.29
CA LEU A 220 0.74 -7.07 -8.84
C LEU A 220 0.82 -6.95 -7.31
N LEU A 221 -0.24 -6.46 -6.66
CA LEU A 221 -0.31 -6.36 -5.21
C LEU A 221 -0.27 -7.74 -4.54
N GLU A 222 -0.99 -8.74 -5.07
CA GLU A 222 -0.96 -10.12 -4.56
C GLU A 222 0.41 -10.77 -4.74
N LYS A 223 1.11 -10.47 -5.84
CA LYS A 223 2.50 -10.89 -6.04
C LYS A 223 3.45 -10.26 -5.03
N ILE A 224 3.30 -8.96 -4.74
CA ILE A 224 4.08 -8.27 -3.71
C ILE A 224 3.80 -8.88 -2.33
N ASP A 225 2.54 -9.17 -2.01
CA ASP A 225 2.14 -9.80 -0.75
C ASP A 225 2.77 -11.19 -0.57
N THR A 226 2.79 -11.98 -1.64
CA THR A 226 3.45 -13.30 -1.67
C THR A 226 4.95 -13.16 -1.42
N ASN A 227 5.62 -12.21 -2.08
CA ASN A 227 7.05 -11.96 -1.90
C ASN A 227 7.37 -11.47 -0.48
N LEU A 228 6.62 -10.50 0.04
CA LEU A 228 6.79 -10.00 1.41
C LEU A 228 6.55 -11.11 2.45
N THR A 229 5.57 -11.98 2.23
CA THR A 229 5.34 -13.16 3.07
C THR A 229 6.58 -14.06 3.12
N LYS A 230 7.18 -14.33 1.95
CA LYS A 230 8.42 -15.09 1.87
C LYS A 230 9.57 -14.41 2.61
N TYR A 231 9.81 -13.12 2.35
CA TYR A 231 10.91 -12.37 2.99
C TYR A 231 10.75 -12.24 4.50
N VAL A 232 9.54 -12.00 5.00
CA VAL A 232 9.24 -11.97 6.44
C VAL A 232 9.53 -13.32 7.07
N GLY A 233 9.13 -14.42 6.41
CA GLY A 233 9.42 -15.78 6.88
C GLY A 233 10.91 -16.13 6.88
N GLU A 234 11.66 -15.77 5.83
CA GLU A 234 13.11 -15.94 5.75
C GLU A 234 13.84 -15.14 6.83
N LEU A 235 13.43 -13.88 7.05
CA LEU A 235 13.98 -13.03 8.10
C LEU A 235 13.69 -13.60 9.50
N GLU A 236 12.48 -14.10 9.74
CA GLU A 236 12.11 -14.76 11.00
C GLU A 236 12.95 -16.02 11.27
N ALA A 237 13.16 -16.86 10.24
CA ALA A 237 14.04 -18.02 10.35
C ALA A 237 15.48 -17.62 10.68
N CYS A 238 16.01 -16.58 10.02
CA CYS A 238 17.35 -16.05 10.28
C CYS A 238 17.48 -15.50 11.72
N ILE A 239 16.48 -14.75 12.20
CA ILE A 239 16.41 -14.24 13.58
C ILE A 239 16.44 -15.39 14.58
N ASN A 240 15.62 -16.43 14.36
CA ASN A 240 15.53 -17.58 15.26
C ASN A 240 16.83 -18.39 15.28
N SER A 241 17.47 -18.58 14.12
CA SER A 241 18.76 -19.26 14.03
C SER A 241 19.86 -18.48 14.76
N ALA A 242 19.96 -17.17 14.52
CA ALA A 242 20.94 -16.31 15.19
C ALA A 242 20.72 -16.26 16.72
N ASP A 243 19.46 -16.17 17.18
CA ASP A 243 19.15 -16.22 18.61
C ASP A 243 19.59 -17.54 19.25
N SER A 244 19.33 -18.67 18.57
CA SER A 244 19.77 -19.99 19.04
C SER A 244 21.30 -20.08 19.15
N MET A 245 22.04 -19.62 18.13
CA MET A 245 23.51 -19.65 18.15
C MET A 245 24.08 -18.77 19.27
N ILE A 246 23.51 -17.59 19.48
CA ILE A 246 23.91 -16.69 20.56
C ILE A 246 23.62 -17.33 21.92
N ASN A 247 22.44 -17.93 22.12
CA ASN A 247 22.10 -18.60 23.38
C ASN A 247 23.08 -19.73 23.71
N SER A 248 23.44 -20.57 22.73
CA SER A 248 24.44 -21.63 22.92
C SER A 248 25.83 -21.07 23.24
N ALA A 249 26.25 -20.00 22.56
CA ALA A 249 27.53 -19.34 22.85
C ALA A 249 27.56 -18.74 24.26
N MET A 250 26.47 -18.08 24.68
CA MET A 250 26.32 -17.53 26.02
C MET A 250 26.38 -18.63 27.10
N GLU A 251 25.74 -19.78 26.87
CA GLU A 251 25.81 -20.91 27.79
C GLU A 251 27.26 -21.42 27.95
N GLY A 252 28.00 -21.50 26.84
CA GLY A 252 29.43 -21.84 26.86
C GLY A 252 30.28 -20.82 27.64
N MET A 253 30.03 -19.53 27.43
CA MET A 253 30.72 -18.46 28.17
C MET A 253 30.39 -18.48 29.67
N GLN A 254 29.13 -18.75 30.05
CA GLN A 254 28.72 -18.85 31.45
C GLN A 254 29.41 -20.01 32.19
N LYS A 255 29.57 -21.17 31.55
CA LYS A 255 30.34 -22.30 32.11
C LYS A 255 31.80 -21.94 32.35
N MET A 256 32.36 -21.10 31.47
CA MET A 256 33.74 -20.59 31.57
C MET A 256 33.87 -19.53 32.68
N GLU A 257 32.91 -18.60 32.79
CA GLU A 257 32.81 -17.60 33.86
C GLU A 257 32.70 -18.25 35.25
N ARG A 258 31.92 -19.33 35.37
CA ARG A 258 31.79 -20.13 36.60
C ARG A 258 33.00 -21.01 36.91
N LYS A 259 34.05 -20.96 36.08
CA LYS A 259 35.28 -21.76 36.22
C LYS A 259 34.99 -23.26 36.24
N GLU A 260 33.96 -23.71 35.54
CA GLU A 260 33.60 -25.13 35.44
C GLU A 260 34.48 -25.83 34.38
N ILE A 261 34.77 -25.12 33.28
CA ILE A 261 35.65 -25.61 32.22
C ILE A 261 37.10 -25.65 32.73
N GLY A 262 37.74 -26.82 32.64
CA GLY A 262 39.13 -27.01 33.07
C GLY A 262 39.31 -27.22 34.58
N ARG A 263 38.24 -27.18 35.39
CA ARG A 263 38.30 -27.37 36.85
C ARG A 263 38.94 -28.68 37.27
N SER A 264 38.68 -29.78 36.55
CA SER A 264 39.32 -31.07 36.79
C SER A 264 40.84 -30.97 36.62
N ALA A 265 41.30 -30.40 35.51
CA ALA A 265 42.72 -30.23 35.22
C ALA A 265 43.40 -29.31 36.25
N THR A 266 42.75 -28.20 36.65
CA THR A 266 43.26 -27.31 37.70
C THR A 266 43.40 -28.06 39.03
N ASN A 267 42.39 -28.85 39.41
CA ASN A 267 42.44 -29.68 40.62
C ASN A 267 43.53 -30.75 40.55
N GLU A 268 43.72 -31.40 39.40
CA GLU A 268 44.79 -32.40 39.18
C GLU A 268 46.20 -31.80 39.27
N ILE A 269 46.37 -30.54 38.83
CA ILE A 269 47.64 -29.83 39.01
C ILE A 269 47.81 -29.42 40.48
N TYR A 270 46.73 -29.01 41.16
CA TYR A 270 46.79 -28.74 42.61
C TYR A 270 47.19 -29.98 43.41
N THR A 271 46.59 -31.14 43.14
CA THR A 271 46.99 -32.39 43.78
C THR A 271 48.46 -32.74 43.46
N SER A 272 48.92 -32.51 42.23
CA SER A 272 50.33 -32.70 41.86
C SER A 272 51.27 -31.77 42.63
N THR A 273 50.89 -30.49 42.84
CA THR A 273 51.66 -29.56 43.68
C THR A 273 51.65 -29.92 45.17
N ASP A 274 50.59 -30.57 45.65
CA ASP A 274 50.51 -31.09 47.02
C ASP A 274 51.39 -32.33 47.18
N VAL A 275 51.44 -33.21 46.17
CA VAL A 275 52.38 -34.35 46.12
C VAL A 275 53.83 -33.85 46.17
N LEU A 276 54.19 -32.80 45.41
CA LEU A 276 55.53 -32.18 45.49
C LEU A 276 55.86 -31.69 46.91
N THR A 277 54.85 -31.17 47.62
CA THR A 277 55.02 -30.72 49.01
C THR A 277 55.22 -31.91 49.96
N ALA A 278 54.50 -33.02 49.76
CA ALA A 278 54.69 -34.25 50.51
C ALA A 278 56.06 -34.91 50.27
N TRP A 279 56.61 -34.81 49.06
CA TRP A 279 57.98 -35.27 48.76
C TRP A 279 59.03 -34.47 49.52
N LYS A 280 58.82 -33.15 49.67
CA LYS A 280 59.65 -32.29 50.53
C LYS A 280 59.64 -32.81 51.98
N ASP A 281 58.48 -33.17 52.52
CA ASP A 281 58.39 -33.61 53.92
C ASP A 281 59.04 -34.99 54.13
N ARG A 282 58.96 -35.89 53.13
CA ARG A 282 59.69 -37.17 53.14
C ARG A 282 61.20 -37.00 53.11
N LEU A 283 61.71 -36.06 52.32
CA LEU A 283 63.14 -35.78 52.25
C LEU A 283 63.68 -35.28 53.62
N ASP A 284 62.89 -34.47 54.33
CA ASP A 284 63.21 -33.99 55.68
C ASP A 284 63.26 -35.15 56.71
N ALA A 285 62.37 -36.15 56.58
CA ALA A 285 62.37 -37.33 57.44
C ALA A 285 63.61 -38.22 57.24
N TYR A 286 63.93 -38.58 55.98
CA TYR A 286 65.12 -39.39 55.67
C TYR A 286 66.42 -38.75 56.16
N TRP A 287 66.51 -37.42 56.08
CA TRP A 287 67.66 -36.67 56.56
C TRP A 287 67.87 -36.82 58.07
N ARG A 288 66.79 -36.72 58.85
CA ARG A 288 66.82 -36.88 60.31
C ARG A 288 67.23 -38.29 60.74
N ASP A 289 66.74 -39.30 60.04
CA ASP A 289 67.08 -40.70 60.33
C ASP A 289 68.57 -40.99 60.11
N LEU A 290 69.18 -40.40 59.07
CA LEU A 290 70.60 -40.58 58.77
C LEU A 290 71.51 -39.98 59.86
N LEU A 291 71.18 -38.78 60.35
CA LEU A 291 71.86 -38.13 61.47
C LEU A 291 71.76 -38.96 62.76
N ALA A 292 70.58 -39.50 63.06
CA ALA A 292 70.37 -40.33 64.24
C ALA A 292 71.24 -41.61 64.24
N LEU A 293 71.40 -42.25 63.07
CA LEU A 293 72.24 -43.45 62.94
C LEU A 293 73.72 -43.18 63.25
N THR A 294 74.26 -42.04 62.80
CA THR A 294 75.65 -41.65 63.10
C THR A 294 75.88 -41.44 64.59
N GLY A 295 74.90 -40.85 65.30
CA GLY A 295 74.97 -40.68 66.76
C GLY A 295 74.96 -41.99 67.55
N GLN A 296 74.30 -43.04 67.06
CA GLN A 296 74.29 -44.36 67.73
C GLN A 296 75.66 -45.05 67.72
N VAL A 297 76.44 -44.84 66.64
CA VAL A 297 77.79 -45.41 66.52
C VAL A 297 78.74 -44.82 67.57
N ASP A 298 78.72 -43.50 67.76
CA ASP A 298 79.52 -42.80 68.78
C ASP A 298 79.19 -43.28 70.20
N GLN A 299 77.90 -43.51 70.49
CA GLN A 299 77.48 -44.01 71.79
C GLN A 299 78.05 -45.41 72.08
N THR A 300 78.03 -46.30 71.10
CA THR A 300 78.52 -47.68 71.27
C THR A 300 80.03 -47.74 71.53
N ILE A 301 80.82 -46.87 70.89
CA ILE A 301 82.27 -46.77 71.14
C ILE A 301 82.54 -46.23 72.54
N THR A 302 81.74 -45.25 72.99
CA THR A 302 81.84 -44.69 74.34
C THR A 302 81.58 -45.76 75.40
N GLU A 303 80.54 -46.58 75.24
CA GLU A 303 80.21 -47.67 76.18
C GLU A 303 81.32 -48.72 76.29
N LEU A 304 81.98 -49.08 75.19
CA LEU A 304 83.14 -50.00 75.22
C LEU A 304 84.34 -49.40 75.97
N GLY A 305 84.55 -48.09 75.80
CA GLY A 305 85.61 -47.32 76.43
C GLY A 305 85.56 -47.24 77.96
N GLU A 306 84.37 -47.31 78.54
CA GLU A 306 84.17 -47.27 79.99
C GLU A 306 84.84 -48.45 80.72
N GLN A 307 84.98 -49.61 80.06
CA GLN A 307 85.62 -50.81 80.64
C GLN A 307 87.15 -50.64 80.88
N PHE A 308 87.77 -49.63 80.27
CA PHE A 308 89.23 -49.41 80.29
C PHE A 308 89.61 -48.00 80.77
N GLU A 309 88.97 -47.52 81.84
CA GLU A 309 89.16 -46.17 82.40
C GLU A 309 88.78 -45.06 81.40
N ASN A 310 87.58 -45.14 80.82
CA ASN A 310 86.95 -44.09 80.00
C ASN A 310 87.79 -43.64 78.79
N GLN A 311 88.30 -44.58 78.00
CA GLN A 311 88.91 -44.25 76.71
C GLN A 311 87.84 -43.92 75.67
N LYS A 312 88.04 -42.92 74.81
CA LYS A 312 87.00 -42.46 73.86
C LYS A 312 87.17 -43.01 72.45
N ASP A 313 88.27 -43.70 72.21
CA ASP A 313 88.74 -44.14 70.91
C ASP A 313 89.39 -45.52 71.03
N ILE A 314 89.24 -46.31 69.97
CA ILE A 314 89.58 -47.74 69.96
C ILE A 314 91.09 -47.94 70.16
N ASN A 315 91.91 -46.99 69.68
CA ASN A 315 93.36 -47.01 69.80
C ASN A 315 93.82 -47.02 71.26
N ASN A 316 93.24 -46.16 72.10
CA ASN A 316 93.62 -46.03 73.49
C ASN A 316 93.21 -47.26 74.34
N ILE A 317 92.12 -47.95 73.98
CA ILE A 317 91.69 -49.18 74.65
C ILE A 317 92.75 -50.28 74.50
N PHE A 318 93.25 -50.51 73.29
CA PHE A 318 94.25 -51.55 73.03
C PHE A 318 95.62 -51.27 73.64
N ASP A 319 95.98 -49.99 73.79
CA ASP A 319 97.23 -49.59 74.45
C ASP A 319 97.27 -49.96 75.93
N LYS A 320 96.12 -49.94 76.63
CA LYS A 320 96.06 -50.26 78.05
C LYS A 320 96.29 -51.75 78.32
N ILE A 321 95.67 -52.61 77.52
CA ILE A 321 95.81 -54.08 77.59
C ILE A 321 97.28 -54.50 77.43
N LYS A 322 98.04 -53.79 76.59
CA LYS A 322 99.47 -54.03 76.38
C LYS A 322 100.29 -53.84 77.66
N ASN A 323 100.01 -52.79 78.43
CA ASN A 323 100.82 -52.42 79.61
C ASN A 323 100.70 -53.45 80.74
N GLU A 324 99.54 -54.05 80.96
CA GLU A 324 99.37 -55.10 81.97
C GLU A 324 100.21 -56.37 81.66
N MET A 325 100.32 -56.73 80.37
CA MET A 325 101.09 -57.90 79.92
C MET A 325 102.59 -57.79 80.19
N VAL A 326 103.13 -56.56 80.22
CA VAL A 326 104.55 -56.32 80.56
C VAL A 326 104.86 -56.76 82.00
N SER A 327 103.92 -56.60 82.92
CA SER A 327 104.09 -56.94 84.34
C SER A 327 104.21 -58.46 84.58
N ILE A 328 103.46 -59.28 83.83
CA ILE A 328 103.46 -60.75 83.95
C ILE A 328 104.79 -61.35 83.46
N LYS A 329 105.36 -60.79 82.39
CA LYS A 329 106.65 -61.21 81.83
C LYS A 329 107.84 -60.91 82.76
N GLY A 330 107.72 -59.90 83.64
CA GLY A 330 108.76 -59.51 84.59
C GLY A 330 109.89 -58.64 84.03
N GLN A 331 109.74 -58.07 82.83
CA GLN A 331 110.80 -57.35 82.12
C GLN A 331 110.94 -55.85 82.48
N GLY A 332 110.49 -55.46 83.69
CA GLY A 332 110.47 -54.06 84.16
C GLY A 332 110.84 -53.86 85.64
N SER A 333 111.37 -54.88 86.31
CA SER A 333 111.72 -54.84 87.74
C SER A 333 113.23 -54.76 87.94
N THR A 334 113.71 -53.71 88.62
CA THR A 334 115.14 -53.47 88.96
C THR A 334 115.71 -54.42 90.03
N ARG A 335 114.91 -55.34 90.58
CA ARG A 335 115.38 -56.43 91.45
C ARG A 335 115.31 -57.75 90.68
N ALA A 336 116.45 -58.45 90.57
CA ALA A 336 116.65 -59.65 89.75
C ALA A 336 115.90 -60.92 90.21
N THR A 337 114.81 -60.80 90.98
CA THR A 337 114.18 -61.90 91.73
C THR A 337 112.65 -62.03 91.57
N LYS A 338 112.01 -61.33 90.60
CA LYS A 338 110.55 -61.41 90.37
C LYS A 338 110.19 -61.82 88.94
N GLY A 339 109.03 -62.47 88.78
CA GLY A 339 108.50 -62.96 87.50
C GLY A 339 109.15 -64.26 87.02
N LEU A 340 108.67 -64.80 85.90
CA LEU A 340 109.16 -66.08 85.35
C LEU A 340 110.66 -66.06 85.04
N GLN A 341 111.23 -64.91 84.66
CA GLN A 341 112.68 -64.76 84.45
C GLN A 341 113.51 -64.82 85.75
N GLY A 342 112.93 -64.42 86.89
CA GLY A 342 113.61 -64.41 88.19
C GLY A 342 113.93 -65.81 88.72
N VAL A 343 113.10 -66.81 88.39
CA VAL A 343 113.30 -68.21 88.79
C VAL A 343 114.54 -68.81 88.12
N LEU A 344 114.79 -68.43 86.86
CA LEU A 344 115.88 -68.96 86.07
C LEU A 344 117.27 -68.57 86.62
N ASN A 345 117.40 -67.35 87.15
CA ASN A 345 118.67 -66.82 87.65
C ASN A 345 119.17 -67.55 88.90
N VAL A 346 118.28 -68.08 89.76
CA VAL A 346 118.65 -68.74 91.03
C VAL A 346 119.33 -70.09 90.78
N LEU A 347 118.84 -70.87 89.81
CA LEU A 347 119.36 -72.22 89.50
C LEU A 347 120.77 -72.20 88.94
N ASN A 348 121.12 -71.15 88.19
CA ASN A 348 122.47 -70.95 87.68
C ASN A 348 123.51 -70.90 88.82
N THR A 349 123.18 -70.26 89.94
CA THR A 349 124.07 -70.18 91.12
C THR A 349 124.33 -71.55 91.77
N TYR A 350 123.31 -72.40 91.88
CA TYR A 350 123.42 -73.73 92.50
C TYR A 350 124.33 -74.68 91.71
N SER A 351 124.36 -74.52 90.39
CA SER A 351 125.15 -75.34 89.47
C SER A 351 126.67 -75.15 89.65
N TYR A 352 127.13 -73.94 89.99
CA TYR A 352 128.53 -73.64 90.28
C TYR A 352 129.07 -74.36 91.52
N GLN A 353 128.26 -74.57 92.55
CA GLN A 353 128.68 -75.20 93.82
C GLN A 353 129.13 -76.65 93.61
N TYR A 354 128.40 -77.42 92.82
CA TYR A 354 128.67 -78.84 92.54
C TYR A 354 129.58 -79.07 91.33
N GLY A 355 129.86 -78.02 90.56
CA GLY A 355 130.87 -78.01 89.50
C GLY A 355 132.27 -77.65 90.04
N ALA A 356 132.73 -76.44 89.77
CA ALA A 356 134.06 -75.97 90.18
C ALA A 356 134.30 -75.98 91.71
N GLY A 357 133.24 -75.92 92.53
CA GLY A 357 133.32 -75.94 93.98
C GLY A 357 133.34 -77.34 94.63
N PHE A 358 133.37 -78.43 93.84
CA PHE A 358 133.11 -79.78 94.34
C PHE A 358 134.11 -80.26 95.41
N GLU A 359 135.38 -79.84 95.35
CA GLU A 359 136.40 -80.19 96.35
C GLU A 359 135.98 -79.80 97.77
N LYS A 360 135.47 -78.58 97.96
CA LYS A 360 135.00 -78.12 99.28
C LYS A 360 133.81 -78.93 99.78
N THR A 361 132.98 -79.43 98.86
CA THR A 361 131.84 -80.28 99.18
C THR A 361 132.32 -81.62 99.75
N VAL A 362 133.33 -82.24 99.11
CA VAL A 362 133.94 -83.50 99.58
C VAL A 362 134.73 -83.31 100.89
N GLU A 363 135.45 -82.20 101.05
CA GLU A 363 136.12 -81.85 102.31
C GLU A 363 135.12 -81.72 103.47
N GLY A 364 133.99 -81.07 103.21
CA GLY A 364 132.87 -81.02 104.15
C GLY A 364 132.42 -82.40 104.59
N TRP A 365 132.23 -83.33 103.64
CA TRP A 365 131.84 -84.69 103.95
C TRP A 365 132.91 -85.48 104.73
N LEU A 366 134.21 -85.32 104.44
CA LEU A 366 135.28 -86.00 105.20
C LEU A 366 135.37 -85.54 106.65
N ASN A 367 135.17 -84.24 106.90
CA ASN A 367 135.13 -83.71 108.26
C ASN A 367 134.00 -84.32 109.07
N ASP A 368 132.84 -84.53 108.44
CA ASP A 368 131.69 -85.21 109.07
C ASP A 368 131.99 -86.69 109.40
N ILE A 369 133.00 -87.33 108.79
CA ILE A 369 133.30 -88.77 108.94
C ILE A 369 134.50 -89.05 109.88
N VAL A 370 135.61 -88.29 109.82
CA VAL A 370 136.86 -88.57 110.59
C VAL A 370 137.33 -87.38 111.45
N GLY A 371 136.55 -86.30 111.52
CA GLY A 371 136.88 -85.11 112.31
C GLY A 371 136.96 -85.32 113.84
N GLU A 372 137.36 -84.26 114.55
CA GLU A 372 137.31 -84.17 116.02
C GLU A 372 135.89 -84.34 116.56
N GLU A 373 135.75 -84.94 117.74
CA GLU A 373 134.47 -85.05 118.46
C GLU A 373 133.97 -83.67 118.90
N LYS A 374 133.19 -83.00 118.05
CA LYS A 374 132.42 -81.79 118.39
C LYS A 374 130.92 -82.07 118.32
N GLY A 375 130.33 -82.51 119.43
CA GLY A 375 128.87 -82.65 119.58
C GLY A 375 128.35 -84.09 119.71
N ARG A 376 127.05 -84.32 119.45
CA ARG A 376 126.41 -85.64 119.62
C ARG A 376 127.10 -86.68 118.74
N LYS A 377 127.64 -87.74 119.36
CA LYS A 377 128.33 -88.86 118.71
C LYS A 377 127.61 -89.30 117.42
N GLY A 378 128.13 -88.90 116.27
CA GLY A 378 127.78 -89.52 115.00
C GLY A 378 128.27 -90.96 115.06
N TRP A 379 127.36 -91.92 114.88
CA TRP A 379 127.73 -93.34 114.99
C TRP A 379 128.87 -93.69 114.02
N LEU A 380 128.88 -93.07 112.84
CA LEU A 380 129.95 -93.19 111.82
C LEU A 380 131.32 -92.72 112.34
N GLN A 381 131.41 -91.50 112.88
CA GLN A 381 132.64 -90.94 113.47
C GLN A 381 133.14 -91.80 114.64
N THR A 382 132.23 -92.21 115.51
CA THR A 382 132.56 -93.05 116.68
C THR A 382 133.12 -94.40 116.24
N TYR A 383 132.54 -94.97 115.19
CA TYR A 383 132.93 -96.26 114.64
C TYR A 383 134.35 -96.21 114.04
N VAL A 384 134.65 -95.21 113.20
CA VAL A 384 135.99 -95.04 112.61
C VAL A 384 137.04 -94.74 113.68
N ASN A 385 136.77 -93.82 114.61
CA ASN A 385 137.73 -93.42 115.64
C ASN A 385 138.03 -94.52 116.67
N GLY A 386 137.11 -95.46 116.90
CA GLY A 386 137.34 -96.61 117.78
C GLY A 386 138.45 -97.54 117.27
N TYR A 387 138.48 -97.79 115.95
CA TYR A 387 139.57 -98.56 115.33
C TYR A 387 140.91 -97.85 115.42
N ILE A 388 140.94 -96.53 115.24
CA ILE A 388 142.15 -95.71 115.38
C ILE A 388 142.69 -95.77 116.81
N ALA A 389 141.83 -95.72 117.83
CA ALA A 389 142.25 -95.82 119.24
C ALA A 389 142.91 -97.18 119.56
N ASN A 390 142.34 -98.28 119.07
CA ASN A 390 142.89 -99.63 119.30
C ASN A 390 144.24 -99.84 118.61
N TYR A 391 144.53 -99.12 117.52
CA TYR A 391 145.83 -99.14 116.87
C TYR A 391 146.95 -98.56 117.77
N LEU A 392 146.64 -97.74 118.78
CA LEU A 392 147.64 -97.05 119.62
C LEU A 392 148.09 -97.82 120.90
N GLY A 393 147.58 -99.02 121.24
CA GLY A 393 147.64 -99.59 122.61
C GLY A 393 148.40 -100.91 122.94
N GLY A 394 149.44 -101.37 122.22
CA GLY A 394 150.11 -102.68 122.44
C GLY A 394 151.44 -102.70 123.27
N GLU A 395 151.73 -103.79 124.01
CA GLU A 395 152.85 -103.98 124.97
C GLU A 395 154.28 -103.91 124.36
N ASN A 396 154.83 -102.71 124.09
CA ASN A 396 156.26 -102.38 124.28
C ASN A 396 156.63 -100.89 124.10
N THR A 397 155.86 -99.93 124.63
CA THR A 397 156.36 -98.55 124.84
C THR A 397 155.64 -97.86 125.99
N GLY A 398 156.33 -97.60 127.10
CA GLY A 398 155.85 -96.61 128.07
C GLY A 398 156.11 -95.18 127.56
N LYS A 399 155.14 -94.55 126.86
CA LYS A 399 154.92 -93.06 126.83
C LYS A 399 153.75 -92.46 126.01
N PHE A 400 152.72 -93.17 125.54
CA PHE A 400 151.61 -92.53 124.79
C PHE A 400 150.22 -92.69 125.45
N THR A 401 149.96 -91.95 126.54
CA THR A 401 148.68 -92.00 127.28
C THR A 401 147.86 -90.69 127.24
N ASP A 402 148.14 -89.73 126.34
CA ASP A 402 147.50 -88.39 126.37
C ASP A 402 146.71 -88.06 125.07
N LYS A 403 145.54 -87.41 125.24
CA LYS A 403 144.49 -87.05 124.24
C LYS A 403 145.01 -86.35 122.96
N GLY A 404 146.13 -85.63 123.04
CA GLY A 404 146.74 -84.94 121.89
C GLY A 404 147.30 -85.88 120.80
N SER A 405 147.40 -87.18 121.09
CA SER A 405 147.93 -88.17 120.15
C SER A 405 146.90 -88.64 119.11
N GLN A 406 145.60 -88.54 119.40
CA GLN A 406 144.52 -89.01 118.50
C GLN A 406 144.03 -87.94 117.51
N GLU A 407 144.06 -86.65 117.86
CA GLU A 407 143.75 -85.56 116.94
C GLU A 407 144.76 -85.47 115.77
N ASN A 408 146.05 -85.63 116.10
CA ASN A 408 147.10 -85.63 115.08
C ASN A 408 146.93 -86.77 114.08
N ILE A 409 146.56 -87.98 114.54
CA ILE A 409 146.41 -89.11 113.61
C ILE A 409 145.13 -88.98 112.75
N ASN A 410 144.03 -88.46 113.29
CA ASN A 410 142.82 -88.18 112.52
C ASN A 410 143.07 -87.14 111.41
N LYS A 411 143.79 -86.07 111.75
CA LYS A 411 144.22 -85.08 110.77
C LYS A 411 145.10 -85.72 109.69
N VAL A 412 146.09 -86.51 110.09
CA VAL A 412 146.97 -87.23 109.15
C VAL A 412 146.15 -88.17 108.26
N ILE A 413 145.15 -88.88 108.79
CA ILE A 413 144.28 -89.76 107.99
C ILE A 413 143.45 -88.94 106.99
N LYS A 414 142.84 -87.83 107.40
CA LYS A 414 142.09 -86.96 106.48
C LYS A 414 142.97 -86.39 105.39
N ASP A 415 144.13 -85.84 105.75
CA ASP A 415 145.07 -85.25 104.82
C ASP A 415 145.59 -86.31 103.85
N LYS A 416 145.87 -87.53 104.34
CA LYS A 416 146.32 -88.63 103.47
C LYS A 416 145.21 -89.19 102.60
N ILE A 417 143.97 -89.27 103.08
CA ILE A 417 142.82 -89.63 102.24
C ILE A 417 142.62 -88.57 101.16
N MET A 418 142.65 -87.28 101.51
CA MET A 418 142.49 -86.19 100.55
C MET A 418 143.63 -86.14 99.53
N ASP A 419 144.88 -86.21 99.99
CA ASP A 419 146.04 -86.36 99.13
C ASP A 419 145.83 -87.56 98.22
N GLN A 420 145.31 -88.67 98.75
CA GLN A 420 145.20 -89.87 97.94
C GLN A 420 144.11 -89.78 96.88
N LEU A 421 142.97 -89.17 97.21
CA LEU A 421 141.91 -88.84 96.25
C LEU A 421 142.37 -87.82 95.19
N LYS A 422 143.47 -87.09 95.45
CA LYS A 422 144.10 -86.13 94.53
C LYS A 422 145.29 -86.69 93.74
N THR A 423 146.11 -87.58 94.31
CA THR A 423 147.49 -87.85 93.84
C THR A 423 147.73 -89.27 93.30
N SER A 424 147.05 -90.32 93.79
CA SER A 424 147.22 -91.69 93.25
C SER A 424 146.52 -91.86 91.90
N GLY A 425 147.15 -91.42 90.81
CA GLY A 425 146.82 -91.81 89.44
C GLY A 425 145.36 -91.64 88.96
N ALA A 426 144.46 -91.00 89.73
CA ALA A 426 143.02 -91.09 89.52
C ALA A 426 142.19 -89.83 89.87
N ASN A 427 142.75 -88.80 90.50
CA ASN A 427 142.15 -87.50 90.88
C ASN A 427 140.61 -87.40 90.79
N ILE A 428 139.89 -88.12 91.66
CA ILE A 428 138.46 -88.40 91.50
C ILE A 428 137.61 -87.12 91.69
N ILE A 429 138.07 -86.19 92.53
CA ILE A 429 137.34 -84.97 92.89
C ILE A 429 137.27 -83.97 91.72
N ASP A 430 138.40 -83.75 91.05
CA ASP A 430 138.48 -82.83 89.91
C ASP A 430 137.67 -83.37 88.71
N ILE A 431 137.69 -84.68 88.49
CA ILE A 431 136.88 -85.33 87.44
C ILE A 431 135.39 -85.10 87.68
N THR A 432 134.90 -85.27 88.90
CA THR A 432 133.48 -85.02 89.20
C THR A 432 133.09 -83.56 88.99
N GLY A 433 133.86 -82.61 89.55
CA GLY A 433 133.55 -81.19 89.42
C GLY A 433 133.53 -80.72 87.97
N LYS A 434 134.47 -81.20 87.14
CA LYS A 434 134.49 -80.92 85.69
C LYS A 434 133.29 -81.51 84.97
N LYS A 435 132.82 -82.70 85.36
CA LYS A 435 131.70 -83.39 84.70
C LYS A 435 130.36 -82.69 84.89
N VAL A 436 130.09 -82.14 86.09
CA VAL A 436 128.89 -81.30 86.32
C VAL A 436 128.93 -80.06 85.42
N GLN A 437 130.10 -79.42 85.33
CA GLN A 437 130.27 -78.22 84.51
C GLN A 437 130.18 -78.54 83.00
N GLN A 438 130.69 -79.70 82.57
CA GLN A 438 130.52 -80.21 81.22
C GLN A 438 129.05 -80.48 80.88
N GLU A 439 128.25 -81.12 81.73
CA GLU A 439 126.83 -81.34 81.38
C GLU A 439 126.04 -80.02 81.24
N ILE A 440 126.47 -78.96 81.92
CA ILE A 440 125.90 -77.62 81.75
C ILE A 440 126.42 -76.97 80.45
N ASN A 441 127.66 -77.29 80.02
CA ASN A 441 128.39 -76.60 78.94
C ASN A 441 128.49 -77.38 77.59
N ASP A 442 128.43 -78.72 77.55
CA ASP A 442 128.67 -79.60 76.38
C ASP A 442 127.48 -79.67 75.41
N ASN A 443 126.73 -78.57 75.27
CA ASN A 443 125.75 -78.38 74.19
C ASN A 443 125.98 -77.06 73.43
N VAL A 444 127.25 -76.69 73.23
CA VAL A 444 127.63 -75.46 72.51
C VAL A 444 127.69 -75.62 70.98
N GLU A 445 127.48 -76.81 70.40
CA GLU A 445 127.39 -76.95 68.94
C GLU A 445 125.96 -77.14 68.43
N ASN A 446 125.41 -76.06 67.85
CA ASN A 446 124.24 -75.97 66.95
C ASN A 446 122.81 -75.87 67.54
N LYS A 447 122.48 -74.72 68.16
CA LYS A 447 121.28 -73.87 67.84
C LYS A 447 121.11 -72.75 68.89
N PRO A 448 120.82 -71.49 68.49
CA PRO A 448 120.73 -70.38 69.43
C PRO A 448 119.37 -70.33 70.15
N LYS A 449 119.45 -70.02 71.46
CA LYS A 449 118.43 -69.46 72.36
C LYS A 449 117.40 -70.44 72.95
N SER A 450 117.89 -71.34 73.79
CA SER A 450 117.29 -71.52 75.11
C SER A 450 118.38 -71.93 76.12
N THR A 451 119.05 -70.93 76.69
CA THR A 451 119.83 -71.07 77.93
C THR A 451 118.93 -71.09 79.18
N ASP A 452 117.63 -71.26 78.96
CA ASP A 452 116.57 -70.96 79.92
C ASP A 452 115.68 -72.19 80.11
N ASN A 453 116.28 -73.34 80.43
CA ASN A 453 115.52 -74.54 80.80
C ASN A 453 115.91 -74.95 82.22
N VAL A 454 114.92 -74.88 83.11
CA VAL A 454 115.05 -75.20 84.54
C VAL A 454 115.43 -76.68 84.76
N GLU A 455 114.98 -77.59 83.90
CA GLU A 455 115.17 -79.05 84.01
C GLU A 455 116.66 -79.42 83.89
N LYS A 456 117.36 -78.83 82.93
CA LYS A 456 118.76 -79.15 82.62
C LYS A 456 119.74 -78.86 83.75
N TYR A 457 119.58 -77.74 84.45
CA TYR A 457 120.45 -77.38 85.56
C TYR A 457 120.41 -78.41 86.70
N VAL A 458 119.25 -79.00 86.93
CA VAL A 458 119.04 -79.96 88.01
C VAL A 458 119.61 -81.34 87.64
N GLU A 459 119.52 -81.76 86.37
CA GLU A 459 120.08 -83.04 85.91
C GLU A 459 121.60 -83.11 86.02
N ALA A 460 122.30 -82.03 85.65
CA ALA A 460 123.76 -81.97 85.67
C ALA A 460 124.34 -82.22 87.07
N ILE A 461 123.75 -81.62 88.11
CA ILE A 461 124.20 -81.78 89.51
C ILE A 461 124.00 -83.22 89.98
N LYS A 462 122.86 -83.83 89.65
CA LYS A 462 122.56 -85.24 89.99
C LYS A 462 123.62 -86.19 89.43
N LEU A 463 124.00 -86.00 88.16
CA LEU A 463 124.95 -86.87 87.47
C LEU A 463 126.34 -86.83 88.13
N GLY A 464 126.84 -85.64 88.46
CA GLY A 464 128.16 -85.48 89.08
C GLY A 464 128.27 -86.21 90.41
N CYS A 465 127.31 -85.99 91.30
CA CYS A 465 127.31 -86.63 92.62
C CYS A 465 127.28 -88.17 92.55
N ASN A 466 126.53 -88.77 91.62
CA ASN A 466 126.55 -90.24 91.45
C ASN A 466 127.90 -90.74 90.92
N ASN A 467 128.53 -90.01 90.00
CA ASN A 467 129.79 -90.41 89.41
C ASN A 467 130.95 -90.40 90.42
N PHE A 468 130.97 -89.43 91.35
CA PHE A 468 131.95 -89.41 92.44
C PHE A 468 131.88 -90.66 93.31
N ALA A 469 130.66 -91.06 93.68
CA ALA A 469 130.40 -92.23 94.51
C ALA A 469 130.95 -93.52 93.88
N GLU A 470 130.61 -93.76 92.60
CA GLU A 470 131.04 -94.96 91.87
C GLU A 470 132.56 -95.05 91.72
N GLN A 471 133.21 -93.95 91.36
CA GLN A 471 134.67 -93.94 91.20
C GLN A 471 135.39 -94.22 92.52
N LEU A 472 134.89 -93.65 93.62
CA LEU A 472 135.46 -93.85 94.94
C LEU A 472 135.35 -95.31 95.39
N GLU A 473 134.16 -95.92 95.25
CA GLU A 473 133.89 -97.32 95.62
C GLU A 473 134.82 -98.31 94.91
N SER A 474 135.09 -98.11 93.62
CA SER A 474 135.91 -99.01 92.82
C SER A 474 137.38 -99.10 93.27
N LYS A 475 137.88 -98.10 94.01
CA LYS A 475 139.30 -97.95 94.37
C LYS A 475 139.60 -98.04 95.87
N ILE A 476 138.59 -98.38 96.70
CA ILE A 476 138.75 -98.39 98.16
C ILE A 476 139.87 -99.34 98.61
N HIS A 477 139.92 -100.57 98.10
CA HIS A 477 140.90 -101.57 98.54
C HIS A 477 142.36 -101.18 98.22
N GLU A 478 142.63 -100.62 97.03
CA GLU A 478 143.96 -100.12 96.67
C GLU A 478 144.39 -98.95 97.57
N ASN A 479 143.45 -98.02 97.83
CA ASN A 479 143.72 -96.84 98.63
C ASN A 479 143.98 -97.18 100.11
N VAL A 480 143.26 -98.14 100.68
CA VAL A 480 143.44 -98.53 102.09
C VAL A 480 144.87 -98.99 102.36
N GLY A 481 145.41 -99.92 101.56
CA GLY A 481 146.77 -100.43 101.78
C GLY A 481 147.84 -99.34 101.70
N SER A 482 147.75 -98.48 100.68
CA SER A 482 148.67 -97.35 100.49
C SER A 482 148.59 -96.34 101.63
N ILE A 483 147.38 -95.99 102.09
CA ILE A 483 147.19 -94.98 103.13
C ILE A 483 147.61 -95.54 104.48
N VAL A 484 147.28 -96.81 104.80
CA VAL A 484 147.73 -97.47 106.04
C VAL A 484 149.26 -97.48 106.12
N GLY A 485 149.96 -97.84 105.03
CA GLY A 485 151.42 -97.83 104.97
C GLY A 485 152.01 -96.44 105.19
N ALA A 486 151.43 -95.42 104.55
CA ALA A 486 151.87 -94.04 104.69
C ALA A 486 151.63 -93.50 106.12
N VAL A 487 150.48 -93.80 106.71
CA VAL A 487 150.14 -93.38 108.08
C VAL A 487 151.03 -94.12 109.10
N ASN A 488 151.26 -95.42 108.94
CA ASN A 488 152.12 -96.19 109.86
C ASN A 488 153.59 -95.71 109.81
N SER A 489 154.09 -95.35 108.62
CA SER A 489 155.45 -94.80 108.44
C SER A 489 155.61 -93.43 109.10
N ALA A 490 154.56 -92.61 109.10
CA ALA A 490 154.58 -91.31 109.76
C ALA A 490 154.59 -91.42 111.31
N VAL A 491 154.30 -92.59 111.88
CA VAL A 491 154.07 -92.75 113.33
C VAL A 491 155.25 -93.40 114.10
N ASN A 492 156.06 -94.32 113.53
CA ASN A 492 156.88 -95.26 114.35
C ASN A 492 158.41 -95.41 114.10
N ASN A 493 159.14 -94.43 113.53
CA ASN A 493 160.63 -94.32 113.58
C ASN A 493 161.50 -95.61 113.43
N GLY A 494 161.12 -96.56 112.57
CA GLY A 494 162.05 -97.57 112.04
C GLY A 494 162.19 -98.92 112.78
N VAL A 495 161.32 -99.27 113.73
CA VAL A 495 161.26 -100.65 114.28
C VAL A 495 160.05 -101.40 113.71
N ALA A 496 160.27 -102.61 113.17
CA ALA A 496 159.24 -103.41 112.53
C ALA A 496 158.30 -104.06 113.58
N ILE A 497 157.04 -103.62 113.62
CA ILE A 497 155.95 -104.28 114.36
C ILE A 497 155.03 -104.99 113.35
N THR A 498 154.72 -106.26 113.61
CA THR A 498 154.03 -107.16 112.67
C THR A 498 152.50 -107.21 112.81
N LYS A 499 151.83 -106.21 113.42
CA LYS A 499 150.35 -106.12 113.46
C LYS A 499 149.80 -104.70 113.23
N THR A 500 149.16 -104.42 112.08
CA THR A 500 148.58 -103.10 111.67
C THR A 500 147.08 -103.13 111.32
N THR A 501 146.36 -104.19 111.70
CA THR A 501 144.98 -104.49 111.25
C THR A 501 143.96 -103.39 111.57
N ASN A 502 144.02 -102.78 112.75
CA ASN A 502 143.02 -101.80 113.19
C ASN A 502 143.02 -100.50 112.37
N LEU A 503 144.18 -100.03 111.90
CA LEU A 503 144.25 -98.81 111.07
C LEU A 503 143.66 -99.03 109.66
N SER A 504 143.73 -100.26 109.14
CA SER A 504 143.15 -100.61 107.84
C SER A 504 141.63 -100.51 107.84
N GLU A 505 140.99 -100.97 108.91
CA GLU A 505 139.54 -100.91 109.06
C GLU A 505 139.02 -99.45 109.15
N ALA A 506 139.73 -98.59 109.87
CA ALA A 506 139.36 -97.17 109.98
C ALA A 506 139.35 -96.44 108.62
N ILE A 507 140.39 -96.68 107.80
CA ILE A 507 140.50 -96.03 106.49
C ILE A 507 139.46 -96.59 105.52
N TYR A 508 139.19 -97.91 105.55
CA TYR A 508 138.17 -98.54 104.72
C TYR A 508 136.78 -97.95 104.98
N ALA A 509 136.36 -97.91 106.25
CA ALA A 509 135.06 -97.37 106.64
C ALA A 509 134.89 -95.90 106.22
N THR A 510 135.94 -95.08 106.34
CA THR A 510 135.90 -93.67 105.93
C THR A 510 135.59 -93.49 104.45
N LEU A 511 136.29 -94.23 103.58
CA LEU A 511 136.13 -94.12 102.14
C LEU A 511 134.74 -94.59 101.70
N SER A 512 134.19 -95.64 102.33
CA SER A 512 132.83 -96.12 102.03
C SER A 512 131.75 -95.08 102.36
N PHE A 513 131.84 -94.41 103.51
CA PHE A 513 130.82 -93.42 103.91
C PHE A 513 130.82 -92.16 103.04
N LEU A 514 131.99 -91.79 102.52
CA LEU A 514 132.11 -90.64 101.62
C LEU A 514 131.35 -90.85 100.30
N SER A 515 131.34 -92.09 99.78
CA SER A 515 130.55 -92.45 98.60
C SER A 515 129.04 -92.31 98.85
N CYS A 516 128.56 -92.83 99.97
CA CYS A 516 127.13 -92.80 100.34
C CYS A 516 126.56 -91.37 100.42
N LYS A 517 127.34 -90.43 100.96
CA LYS A 517 126.92 -89.01 101.07
C LYS A 517 126.67 -88.36 99.71
N SER A 518 127.51 -88.68 98.73
CA SER A 518 127.36 -88.14 97.39
C SER A 518 126.08 -88.64 96.70
N ARG A 519 125.76 -89.93 96.81
CA ARG A 519 124.50 -90.49 96.27
C ARG A 519 123.25 -89.87 96.90
N GLN A 520 123.30 -89.53 98.19
CA GLN A 520 122.16 -88.92 98.89
C GLN A 520 121.73 -87.60 98.22
N VAL A 521 122.68 -86.71 97.92
CA VAL A 521 122.41 -85.40 97.30
C VAL A 521 121.77 -85.55 95.91
N ALA A 522 122.26 -86.50 95.10
CA ALA A 522 121.72 -86.75 93.77
C ALA A 522 120.23 -87.17 93.81
N ASN A 523 119.85 -87.98 94.79
CA ASN A 523 118.48 -88.49 94.92
C ASN A 523 117.49 -87.43 95.42
N GLU A 524 117.90 -86.62 96.40
CA GLU A 524 117.07 -85.53 96.92
C GLU A 524 116.71 -84.53 95.81
N LEU A 525 117.72 -84.12 95.02
CA LEU A 525 117.52 -83.18 93.91
C LEU A 525 116.58 -83.73 92.82
N HIS A 526 116.70 -85.03 92.51
CA HIS A 526 115.82 -85.69 91.55
C HIS A 526 114.37 -85.66 92.01
N SER A 527 114.09 -86.05 93.26
CA SER A 527 112.72 -86.10 93.79
C SER A 527 112.02 -84.73 93.84
N PHE A 528 112.77 -83.64 94.04
CA PHE A 528 112.19 -82.31 94.19
C PHE A 528 111.83 -81.65 92.85
N ALA A 529 112.72 -81.70 91.87
CA ALA A 529 112.59 -80.88 90.65
C ALA A 529 112.44 -81.67 89.34
N LEU A 530 112.85 -82.95 89.30
CA LEU A 530 112.78 -83.80 88.10
C LEU A 530 111.79 -84.96 88.22
N GLY A 531 111.39 -85.32 89.44
CA GLY A 531 110.44 -86.38 89.70
C GLY A 531 109.06 -86.00 89.18
N ASN A 532 108.46 -86.87 88.37
CA ASN A 532 107.07 -86.72 87.99
C ASN A 532 106.20 -86.81 89.24
N SER A 533 105.27 -85.87 89.39
CA SER A 533 104.30 -85.93 90.48
C SER A 533 103.48 -87.23 90.38
N ILE A 534 103.02 -87.78 91.51
CA ILE A 534 102.33 -89.10 91.65
C ILE A 534 101.12 -89.28 90.68
N ARG A 535 100.70 -88.22 89.97
CA ARG A 535 99.61 -88.18 88.98
C ARG A 535 100.03 -87.95 87.52
N GLY A 536 101.28 -88.26 87.14
CA GLY A 536 101.72 -88.23 85.73
C GLY A 536 101.73 -86.82 85.10
N ARG A 537 101.87 -85.76 85.91
CA ARG A 537 102.00 -84.38 85.43
C ARG A 537 103.47 -84.02 85.18
N GLN A 538 103.69 -83.12 84.22
CA GLN A 538 104.97 -82.48 83.92
C GLN A 538 105.70 -82.05 85.20
N SER A 539 107.02 -82.13 85.18
CA SER A 539 107.85 -81.68 86.31
C SER A 539 107.65 -80.18 86.57
N ILE A 540 107.96 -79.73 87.79
CA ILE A 540 107.91 -78.29 88.13
C ILE A 540 108.75 -77.49 87.13
N ALA A 541 109.88 -78.05 86.70
CA ALA A 541 110.74 -77.48 85.67
C ALA A 541 110.00 -77.22 84.35
N GLN A 542 109.31 -78.23 83.80
CA GLN A 542 108.59 -78.14 82.52
C GLN A 542 107.39 -77.16 82.54
N THR A 543 106.71 -77.05 83.68
CA THR A 543 105.56 -76.13 83.82
C THR A 543 106.00 -74.67 83.72
N LEU A 544 107.15 -74.34 84.31
CA LEU A 544 107.70 -72.98 84.29
C LEU A 544 108.16 -72.57 82.89
N ASP A 545 108.73 -73.49 82.12
CA ASP A 545 109.16 -73.23 80.73
C ASP A 545 107.97 -72.88 79.82
N THR A 546 106.84 -73.57 79.98
CA THR A 546 105.63 -73.33 79.17
C THR A 546 105.03 -71.94 79.42
N ALA A 547 104.88 -71.54 80.68
CA ALA A 547 104.32 -70.24 81.05
C ALA A 547 105.14 -69.05 80.49
N LEU A 548 106.46 -69.20 80.39
CA LEU A 548 107.35 -68.16 79.85
C LEU A 548 107.18 -67.97 78.33
N SER A 549 106.81 -69.03 77.60
CA SER A 549 106.59 -68.99 76.16
C SER A 549 105.31 -68.23 75.80
N ASP A 550 104.19 -68.53 76.47
CA ASP A 550 102.88 -67.96 76.14
C ASP A 550 102.82 -66.44 76.37
N ALA A 551 103.41 -65.97 77.47
CA ALA A 551 103.49 -64.53 77.77
C ALA A 551 104.24 -63.73 76.68
N LYS A 552 105.24 -64.33 76.02
CA LYS A 552 105.98 -63.69 74.92
C LYS A 552 105.15 -63.57 73.64
N LYS A 553 104.26 -64.52 73.37
CA LYS A 553 103.43 -64.54 72.16
C LYS A 553 102.34 -63.46 72.20
N LEU A 554 101.62 -63.35 73.32
CA LEU A 554 100.51 -62.42 73.47
C LEU A 554 100.95 -60.94 73.40
N HIS A 555 102.11 -60.62 73.97
CA HIS A 555 102.68 -59.27 73.89
C HIS A 555 102.91 -58.81 72.44
N ARG A 556 103.39 -59.68 71.54
CA ARG A 556 103.64 -59.34 70.12
C ARG A 556 102.36 -59.06 69.34
N GLN A 557 101.28 -59.79 69.62
CA GLN A 557 100.00 -59.60 68.91
C GLN A 557 99.41 -58.21 69.22
N LEU A 558 99.53 -57.75 70.47
CA LEU A 558 99.09 -56.41 70.88
C LEU A 558 99.91 -55.27 70.24
N GLU A 559 101.19 -55.50 69.94
CA GLU A 559 102.02 -54.53 69.21
C GLU A 559 101.56 -54.30 67.77
N THR A 560 100.98 -55.32 67.13
CA THR A 560 100.47 -55.22 65.76
C THR A 560 99.16 -54.44 65.72
N ALA A 561 98.24 -54.71 66.64
CA ALA A 561 96.93 -54.05 66.68
C ALA A 561 97.01 -52.53 66.94
N THR A 562 98.02 -52.09 67.69
CA THR A 562 98.24 -50.68 68.09
C THR A 562 99.20 -49.93 67.16
N GLY A 563 99.71 -50.55 66.10
CA GLY A 563 100.67 -49.93 65.18
C GLY A 563 102.03 -49.60 65.82
N LYS A 564 102.42 -50.30 66.89
CA LYS A 564 103.69 -50.08 67.63
C LYS A 564 104.77 -51.15 67.36
N SER A 565 104.45 -52.15 66.54
CA SER A 565 105.44 -53.03 65.89
C SER A 565 106.10 -52.26 64.72
N ASN A 566 107.28 -52.69 64.24
CA ASN A 566 107.96 -52.12 63.06
C ASN A 566 107.22 -52.35 61.72
N THR A 567 105.88 -52.39 61.76
CA THR A 567 104.95 -52.62 60.67
C THR A 567 103.97 -51.46 60.60
N THR A 568 103.81 -50.83 59.43
CA THR A 568 103.10 -49.56 59.16
C THR A 568 101.58 -49.53 59.36
N GLU A 569 100.96 -50.56 59.96
CA GLU A 569 99.50 -50.68 60.04
C GLU A 569 98.99 -50.39 61.45
N ASN A 570 98.27 -49.27 61.63
CA ASN A 570 97.44 -48.98 62.82
C ASN A 570 95.96 -49.18 62.45
N PHE A 571 95.42 -50.35 62.75
CA PHE A 571 94.04 -50.69 62.41
C PHE A 571 93.01 -49.93 63.24
N ALA A 572 93.32 -49.63 64.50
CA ALA A 572 92.40 -48.93 65.40
C ALA A 572 92.21 -47.46 64.99
N GLY A 573 93.28 -46.73 64.68
CA GLY A 573 93.19 -45.32 64.27
C GLY A 573 92.50 -45.09 62.93
N LYS A 574 92.64 -46.03 61.98
CA LYS A 574 91.98 -45.93 60.66
C LYS A 574 90.45 -46.08 60.74
N LEU A 575 89.98 -46.84 61.73
CA LEU A 575 88.55 -47.00 61.98
C LEU A 575 87.96 -45.70 62.55
N ASP A 576 88.67 -45.06 63.48
CA ASP A 576 88.26 -43.77 64.06
C ASP A 576 88.18 -42.66 62.97
N GLU A 577 89.15 -42.57 62.07
CA GLU A 577 89.13 -41.59 60.95
C GLU A 577 87.95 -41.78 59.98
N THR A 578 87.55 -43.03 59.72
CA THR A 578 86.49 -43.34 58.75
C THR A 578 85.12 -42.93 59.25
N ILE A 579 84.86 -43.09 60.57
CA ILE A 579 83.60 -42.71 61.21
C ILE A 579 83.41 -41.18 61.15
N GLU A 580 84.48 -40.42 61.42
CA GLU A 580 84.44 -38.96 61.40
C GLU A 580 84.20 -38.38 59.98
N ALA A 581 84.78 -39.00 58.95
CA ALA A 581 84.57 -38.59 57.56
C ALA A 581 83.11 -38.76 57.08
N VAL A 582 82.40 -39.80 57.56
CA VAL A 582 80.98 -40.02 57.24
C VAL A 582 80.13 -38.94 57.89
N ARG A 583 80.40 -38.59 59.15
CA ARG A 583 79.68 -37.54 59.88
C ARG A 583 79.78 -36.19 59.18
N ASN A 584 80.98 -35.73 58.85
CA ASN A 584 81.18 -34.42 58.21
C ASN A 584 80.44 -34.32 56.86
N ARG A 585 80.41 -35.40 56.08
CA ARG A 585 79.71 -35.42 54.79
C ARG A 585 78.18 -35.40 54.92
N VAL A 586 77.65 -35.86 56.05
CA VAL A 586 76.24 -35.78 56.42
C VAL A 586 75.90 -34.42 57.05
N GLU A 587 76.84 -33.62 57.53
CA GLU A 587 76.53 -32.24 57.96
C GLU A 587 76.53 -31.24 56.79
N ASP A 588 77.34 -31.50 55.74
CA ASP A 588 77.50 -30.60 54.58
C ASP A 588 76.36 -30.62 53.54
N ILE A 589 75.49 -31.64 53.51
CA ILE A 589 74.37 -31.68 52.52
C ILE A 589 73.25 -30.73 52.97
N THR A 590 73.21 -29.53 52.40
CA THR A 590 72.19 -28.51 52.68
C THR A 590 70.83 -28.82 52.00
N VAL A 591 69.95 -29.57 52.68
CA VAL A 591 68.57 -29.86 52.20
C VAL A 591 67.65 -28.62 52.23
N HIS A 592 68.05 -27.54 52.93
CA HIS A 592 67.23 -26.35 53.14
C HIS A 592 66.90 -25.60 51.84
N GLU A 593 67.85 -25.44 50.91
CA GLU A 593 67.63 -24.70 49.66
C GLU A 593 66.65 -25.42 48.73
N ILE A 594 66.75 -26.75 48.65
CA ILE A 594 65.83 -27.61 47.91
C ILE A 594 64.40 -27.49 48.48
N LYS A 595 64.27 -27.51 49.81
CA LYS A 595 62.99 -27.32 50.52
C LYS A 595 62.33 -25.97 50.21
N ALA A 596 63.12 -24.90 50.20
CA ALA A 596 62.65 -23.56 49.88
C ALA A 596 62.25 -23.44 48.39
N GLY A 597 63.05 -24.02 47.50
CA GLY A 597 62.79 -24.07 46.05
C GLY A 597 61.48 -24.78 45.70
N ILE A 598 61.24 -25.98 46.24
CA ILE A 598 60.00 -26.74 46.01
C ILE A 598 58.77 -25.97 46.51
N SER A 599 58.87 -25.35 47.69
CA SER A 599 57.78 -24.55 48.28
C SER A 599 57.46 -23.32 47.44
N SER A 600 58.49 -22.62 46.96
CA SER A 600 58.36 -21.45 46.08
C SER A 600 57.72 -21.83 44.74
N MET A 601 58.17 -22.93 44.13
CA MET A 601 57.66 -23.42 42.86
C MET A 601 56.18 -23.85 42.95
N SER A 602 55.82 -24.60 43.99
CA SER A 602 54.42 -25.00 44.25
C SER A 602 53.52 -23.77 44.39
N SER A 603 53.92 -22.77 45.17
CA SER A 603 53.15 -21.52 45.34
C SER A 603 53.01 -20.71 44.05
N LYS A 604 54.08 -20.60 43.25
CA LYS A 604 54.07 -19.88 41.96
C LYS A 604 53.16 -20.55 40.94
N ILE A 605 53.17 -21.89 40.87
CA ILE A 605 52.27 -22.65 39.99
C ILE A 605 50.82 -22.41 40.38
N LYS A 606 50.48 -22.49 41.67
CA LYS A 606 49.12 -22.22 42.16
C LYS A 606 48.64 -20.81 41.81
N LYS A 607 49.45 -19.77 42.12
CA LYS A 607 49.12 -18.38 41.79
C LYS A 607 48.96 -18.12 40.30
N SER A 608 49.79 -18.74 39.46
CA SER A 608 49.70 -18.57 38.00
C SER A 608 48.42 -19.20 37.45
N LEU A 609 48.01 -20.36 37.96
CA LEU A 609 46.76 -21.02 37.58
C LEU A 609 45.54 -20.22 38.02
N ASP A 610 45.53 -19.69 39.25
CA ASP A 610 44.45 -18.80 39.72
C ASP A 610 44.33 -17.56 38.82
N ALA A 611 45.45 -16.90 38.50
CA ALA A 611 45.45 -15.73 37.63
C ALA A 611 44.93 -16.02 36.22
N ILE A 612 45.38 -17.11 35.60
CA ILE A 612 44.90 -17.55 34.29
C ILE A 612 43.40 -17.83 34.34
N THR A 613 42.94 -18.57 35.35
CA THR A 613 41.51 -18.91 35.51
C THR A 613 40.63 -17.67 35.70
N GLU A 614 41.12 -16.67 36.45
CA GLU A 614 40.44 -15.39 36.65
C GLU A 614 40.35 -14.56 35.36
N GLU A 615 41.43 -14.48 34.58
CA GLU A 615 41.46 -13.76 33.31
C GLU A 615 40.56 -14.39 32.25
N PHE A 616 40.53 -15.73 32.17
CA PHE A 616 39.58 -16.43 31.31
C PHE A 616 38.13 -16.18 31.75
N ALA A 617 37.85 -16.18 33.06
CA ALA A 617 36.51 -15.88 33.57
C ALA A 617 36.07 -14.44 33.25
N ARG A 618 36.97 -13.45 33.41
CA ARG A 618 36.71 -12.05 33.02
C ARG A 618 36.45 -11.90 31.52
N SER A 619 37.31 -12.50 30.70
CA SER A 619 37.16 -12.49 29.25
C SER A 619 35.84 -13.12 28.81
N ALA A 620 35.47 -14.25 29.42
CA ALA A 620 34.18 -14.90 29.17
C ALA A 620 33.00 -14.01 29.57
N ALA A 621 33.06 -13.33 30.72
CA ALA A 621 32.02 -12.40 31.16
C ALA A 621 31.85 -11.20 30.19
N ASP A 622 32.95 -10.66 29.66
CA ASP A 622 32.91 -9.55 28.70
C ASP A 622 32.38 -10.00 27.33
N VAL A 623 32.79 -11.17 26.84
CA VAL A 623 32.17 -11.77 25.64
C VAL A 623 30.69 -12.02 25.86
N ASN A 624 30.29 -12.50 27.04
CA ASN A 624 28.88 -12.73 27.38
C ASN A 624 28.07 -11.42 27.37
N LYS A 625 28.62 -10.29 27.85
CA LYS A 625 28.00 -8.96 27.73
C LYS A 625 27.86 -8.52 26.27
N LEU A 626 28.86 -8.76 25.43
CA LEU A 626 28.80 -8.47 24.00
C LEU A 626 27.73 -9.32 23.30
N LEU A 627 27.63 -10.61 23.61
CA LEU A 627 26.60 -11.51 23.10
C LEU A 627 25.19 -11.06 23.54
N GLN A 628 25.02 -10.66 24.79
CA GLN A 628 23.76 -10.07 25.30
C GLN A 628 23.40 -8.77 24.57
N THR A 629 24.40 -7.94 24.27
CA THR A 629 24.21 -6.70 23.50
C THR A 629 23.81 -7.01 22.05
N LEU A 630 24.43 -8.00 21.42
CA LEU A 630 24.10 -8.46 20.07
C LEU A 630 22.65 -8.98 20.01
N LYS A 631 22.26 -9.81 20.98
CA LYS A 631 20.89 -10.33 21.12
C LYS A 631 19.86 -9.22 21.32
N SER A 632 20.08 -8.35 22.30
CA SER A 632 19.11 -7.32 22.68
C SER A 632 19.03 -6.19 21.66
N LYS A 633 20.16 -5.67 21.16
CA LYS A 633 20.19 -4.49 20.29
C LYS A 633 20.11 -4.80 18.79
N THR A 634 20.78 -5.87 18.33
CA THR A 634 20.87 -6.17 16.88
C THR A 634 19.77 -7.12 16.45
N ILE A 635 19.57 -8.23 17.16
CA ILE A 635 18.46 -9.15 16.86
C ILE A 635 17.13 -8.55 17.35
N GLY A 636 17.08 -8.00 18.56
CA GLY A 636 15.87 -7.40 19.13
C GLY A 636 15.05 -8.35 20.01
N LYS A 637 15.59 -9.52 20.40
CA LYS A 637 14.95 -10.50 21.30
C LYS A 637 15.28 -10.22 22.77
N SER A 638 14.82 -9.08 23.27
CA SER A 638 14.88 -8.72 24.70
C SER A 638 13.74 -9.35 25.50
N THR A 639 13.96 -9.63 26.78
CA THR A 639 12.89 -9.97 27.75
C THR A 639 12.02 -8.77 28.09
N ASP A 640 12.56 -7.56 27.95
CA ASP A 640 11.77 -6.32 28.05
C ASP A 640 11.00 -6.15 26.74
N MET A 641 9.68 -6.32 26.78
CA MET A 641 8.74 -6.38 25.63
C MET A 641 8.76 -5.19 24.64
N LYS A 642 9.69 -4.24 24.75
CA LYS A 642 9.86 -3.12 23.81
C LYS A 642 10.84 -3.51 22.70
N VAL A 643 10.32 -3.58 21.47
CA VAL A 643 11.12 -3.76 20.25
C VAL A 643 12.16 -2.65 20.13
N VAL A 644 13.43 -3.03 19.93
CA VAL A 644 14.55 -2.08 19.84
C VAL A 644 14.61 -1.48 18.45
N LYS A 645 14.71 -0.15 18.38
CA LYS A 645 14.81 0.59 17.12
C LYS A 645 16.08 0.21 16.34
N GLY A 646 15.95 -0.10 15.07
CA GLY A 646 17.01 -0.57 14.17
C GLY A 646 17.33 -2.06 14.26
N SER A 647 16.59 -2.83 15.07
CA SER A 647 16.81 -4.28 15.19
C SER A 647 16.19 -5.08 14.05
N LEU A 648 16.68 -6.31 13.83
CA LEU A 648 16.10 -7.23 12.86
C LEU A 648 14.63 -7.56 13.19
N GLN A 649 14.28 -7.66 14.48
CA GLN A 649 12.91 -7.85 14.93
C GLN A 649 12.00 -6.68 14.53
N GLU A 650 12.45 -5.43 14.68
CA GLU A 650 11.67 -4.26 14.25
C GLU A 650 11.43 -4.26 12.73
N ILE A 651 12.46 -4.59 11.94
CA ILE A 651 12.33 -4.69 10.48
C ILE A 651 11.30 -5.77 10.12
N LYS A 652 11.34 -6.93 10.78
CA LYS A 652 10.36 -8.00 10.59
C LYS A 652 8.94 -7.52 10.89
N ASP A 653 8.75 -6.85 12.03
CA ASP A 653 7.45 -6.38 12.48
C ASP A 653 6.91 -5.26 11.56
N ASN A 654 7.78 -4.34 11.12
CA ASN A 654 7.43 -3.28 10.16
C ASN A 654 7.02 -3.85 8.79
N LEU A 655 7.76 -4.84 8.27
CA LEU A 655 7.40 -5.53 7.01
C LEU A 655 6.09 -6.32 7.16
N HIS A 656 5.89 -6.96 8.30
CA HIS A 656 4.63 -7.65 8.61
C HIS A 656 3.45 -6.66 8.69
N ASN A 657 3.63 -5.52 9.34
CA ASN A 657 2.61 -4.46 9.46
C ASN A 657 2.32 -3.79 8.12
N LEU A 658 3.33 -3.57 7.26
CA LEU A 658 3.13 -3.09 5.89
C LEU A 658 2.25 -4.06 5.11
N ARG A 659 2.52 -5.37 5.25
CA ARG A 659 1.76 -6.45 4.62
C ARG A 659 0.31 -6.49 5.11
N THR A 660 0.09 -6.57 6.41
CA THR A 660 -1.26 -6.71 6.99
C THR A 660 -2.05 -5.40 7.03
N GLY A 661 -1.36 -4.26 7.04
CA GLY A 661 -1.92 -2.92 7.06
C GLY A 661 -2.16 -2.37 5.66
N ASP A 662 -1.22 -1.58 5.15
CA ASP A 662 -1.40 -0.80 3.91
C ASP A 662 -1.61 -1.69 2.68
N LEU A 663 -0.76 -2.72 2.51
CA LEU A 663 -0.87 -3.62 1.37
C LEU A 663 -2.16 -4.44 1.43
N GLY A 664 -2.47 -5.03 2.59
CA GLY A 664 -3.72 -5.75 2.81
C GLY A 664 -4.96 -4.89 2.54
N ARG A 665 -4.96 -3.62 2.97
CA ARG A 665 -6.03 -2.65 2.65
C ARG A 665 -6.10 -2.35 1.15
N ALA A 666 -4.97 -2.17 0.47
CA ALA A 666 -4.94 -1.91 -0.96
C ALA A 666 -5.50 -3.10 -1.76
N ILE A 667 -5.11 -4.34 -1.41
CA ILE A 667 -5.64 -5.58 -2.00
C ILE A 667 -7.15 -5.67 -1.78
N LYS A 668 -7.61 -5.42 -0.54
CA LYS A 668 -9.05 -5.45 -0.22
C LYS A 668 -9.84 -4.44 -1.06
N LYS A 669 -9.37 -3.18 -1.14
CA LYS A 669 -10.03 -2.14 -1.94
C LYS A 669 -10.06 -2.49 -3.43
N ALA A 670 -8.97 -3.06 -3.97
CA ALA A 670 -8.93 -3.50 -5.36
C ALA A 670 -9.93 -4.64 -5.63
N LYS A 671 -10.05 -5.62 -4.72
CA LYS A 671 -11.05 -6.70 -4.80
C LYS A 671 -12.48 -6.16 -4.74
N GLU A 672 -12.75 -5.26 -3.80
CA GLU A 672 -14.07 -4.61 -3.66
C GLU A 672 -14.43 -3.83 -4.93
N PHE A 673 -13.48 -3.09 -5.51
CA PHE A 673 -13.68 -2.39 -6.78
C PHE A 673 -14.02 -3.36 -7.92
N VAL A 674 -13.21 -4.40 -8.13
CA VAL A 674 -13.43 -5.37 -9.23
C VAL A 674 -14.78 -6.08 -9.08
N ASN A 675 -15.17 -6.44 -7.86
CA ASN A 675 -16.44 -7.12 -7.60
C ASN A 675 -17.65 -6.17 -7.72
N GLY A 676 -17.51 -4.91 -7.31
CA GLY A 676 -18.58 -3.91 -7.33
C GLY A 676 -18.72 -3.14 -8.65
N ALA A 677 -17.71 -3.18 -9.53
CA ALA A 677 -17.68 -2.38 -10.76
C ALA A 677 -18.88 -2.65 -11.68
N ASP A 678 -19.31 -3.91 -11.81
CA ASP A 678 -20.46 -4.26 -12.66
C ASP A 678 -21.78 -3.68 -12.13
N ASP A 679 -21.96 -3.66 -10.80
CA ASP A 679 -23.16 -3.12 -10.15
C ASP A 679 -23.23 -1.59 -10.32
N VAL A 680 -22.11 -0.89 -10.10
CA VAL A 680 -22.02 0.57 -10.32
C VAL A 680 -22.25 0.92 -11.79
N ARG A 681 -21.65 0.15 -12.71
CA ARG A 681 -21.86 0.30 -14.16
C ARG A 681 -23.35 0.19 -14.51
N ASN A 682 -24.01 -0.88 -14.07
CA ASN A 682 -25.40 -1.14 -14.39
C ASN A 682 -26.31 -0.06 -13.79
N LYS A 683 -26.11 0.33 -12.52
CA LYS A 683 -26.84 1.44 -11.89
C LYS A 683 -26.67 2.77 -12.63
N THR A 684 -25.47 3.05 -13.13
CA THR A 684 -25.19 4.26 -13.91
C THR A 684 -25.92 4.23 -15.25
N ILE A 685 -25.89 3.08 -15.95
CA ILE A 685 -26.64 2.89 -17.21
C ILE A 685 -28.14 3.07 -16.97
N ASP A 686 -28.69 2.44 -15.95
CA ASP A 686 -30.12 2.51 -15.64
C ASP A 686 -30.55 3.94 -15.27
N GLY A 687 -29.75 4.64 -14.46
CA GLY A 687 -30.00 6.03 -14.09
C GLY A 687 -29.99 6.98 -15.29
N LEU A 688 -29.00 6.84 -16.19
CA LEU A 688 -28.92 7.65 -17.40
C LEU A 688 -30.06 7.32 -18.37
N LYS A 689 -30.39 6.05 -18.58
CA LYS A 689 -31.53 5.63 -19.43
C LYS A 689 -32.86 6.14 -18.89
N ALA A 690 -33.05 6.11 -17.57
CA ALA A 690 -34.24 6.69 -16.93
C ALA A 690 -34.33 8.19 -17.19
N HIS A 691 -33.22 8.93 -17.04
CA HIS A 691 -33.19 10.36 -17.34
C HIS A 691 -33.51 10.67 -18.81
N VAL A 692 -32.94 9.92 -19.76
CA VAL A 692 -33.27 10.04 -21.19
C VAL A 692 -34.76 9.74 -21.43
N GLY A 693 -35.30 8.71 -20.78
CA GLY A 693 -36.72 8.37 -20.84
C GLY A 693 -37.64 9.49 -20.38
N THR A 694 -37.30 10.15 -19.26
CA THR A 694 -38.04 11.31 -18.74
C THR A 694 -37.99 12.47 -19.72
N ASN A 695 -36.80 12.88 -20.17
CA ASN A 695 -36.65 14.02 -21.09
C ASN A 695 -37.37 13.79 -22.43
N VAL A 696 -37.35 12.57 -22.95
CA VAL A 696 -38.07 12.19 -24.18
C VAL A 696 -39.59 12.26 -23.97
N THR A 697 -40.08 11.85 -22.80
CA THR A 697 -41.51 11.94 -22.45
C THR A 697 -41.94 13.40 -22.36
N GLU A 698 -41.18 14.25 -21.67
CA GLU A 698 -41.46 15.70 -21.56
C GLU A 698 -41.43 16.38 -22.94
N ALA A 699 -40.44 16.08 -23.78
CA ALA A 699 -40.34 16.62 -25.13
C ALA A 699 -41.53 16.19 -26.01
N LYS A 700 -41.96 14.93 -25.89
CA LYS A 700 -43.13 14.38 -26.60
C LYS A 700 -44.40 15.11 -26.19
N GLU A 701 -44.61 15.34 -24.89
CA GLU A 701 -45.75 16.08 -24.37
C GLU A 701 -45.76 17.54 -24.86
N HIS A 702 -44.61 18.23 -24.79
CA HIS A 702 -44.50 19.63 -25.21
C HIS A 702 -44.77 19.82 -26.72
N LEU A 703 -44.17 18.99 -27.58
CA LEU A 703 -44.37 19.06 -29.02
C LEU A 703 -45.80 18.64 -29.42
N THR A 704 -46.36 17.63 -28.76
CA THR A 704 -47.75 17.22 -29.00
C THR A 704 -48.73 18.32 -28.58
N LYS A 705 -48.49 18.98 -27.44
CA LYS A 705 -49.27 20.14 -26.99
C LYS A 705 -49.24 21.25 -28.05
N LYS A 706 -48.05 21.57 -28.57
CA LYS A 706 -47.88 22.61 -29.59
C LYS A 706 -48.65 22.27 -30.88
N ALA A 707 -48.53 21.05 -31.39
CA ALA A 707 -49.28 20.60 -32.56
C ALA A 707 -50.81 20.72 -32.37
N ARG A 708 -51.32 20.38 -31.19
CA ARG A 708 -52.75 20.55 -30.85
C ARG A 708 -53.17 22.02 -30.77
N ILE A 709 -52.34 22.90 -30.19
CA ILE A 709 -52.60 24.35 -30.14
C ILE A 709 -52.72 24.91 -31.55
N ASP A 710 -51.79 24.55 -32.43
CA ASP A 710 -51.76 25.03 -33.80
C ASP A 710 -53.02 24.57 -34.58
N TYR A 711 -53.42 23.30 -34.41
CA TYR A 711 -54.69 22.77 -34.94
C TYR A 711 -55.91 23.55 -34.45
N VAL A 712 -56.06 23.71 -33.13
CA VAL A 712 -57.22 24.41 -32.54
C VAL A 712 -57.26 25.87 -32.99
N SER A 713 -56.10 26.55 -33.07
CA SER A 713 -55.99 27.92 -33.55
C SER A 713 -56.41 28.06 -35.01
N PHE A 714 -55.90 27.18 -35.88
CA PHE A 714 -56.26 27.17 -37.30
C PHE A 714 -57.76 26.92 -37.49
N MET A 715 -58.31 25.92 -36.81
CA MET A 715 -59.72 25.56 -36.87
C MET A 715 -60.65 26.65 -36.31
N GLY A 716 -60.20 27.40 -35.30
CA GLY A 716 -60.88 28.60 -34.81
C GLY A 716 -60.97 29.70 -35.86
N LYS A 717 -59.86 30.02 -36.53
CA LYS A 717 -59.80 31.01 -37.63
C LYS A 717 -60.65 30.60 -38.84
N LEU A 718 -60.64 29.30 -39.17
CA LEU A 718 -61.44 28.73 -40.25
C LEU A 718 -62.94 28.95 -39.99
N HIS A 719 -63.39 28.73 -38.75
CA HIS A 719 -64.76 29.00 -38.31
C HIS A 719 -65.14 30.49 -38.34
N GLU A 720 -64.24 31.37 -37.90
CA GLU A 720 -64.46 32.82 -37.93
C GLU A 720 -64.63 33.33 -39.36
N THR A 721 -63.77 32.87 -40.27
CA THR A 721 -63.84 33.19 -41.71
C THR A 721 -65.18 32.75 -42.31
N LEU A 722 -65.62 31.52 -42.01
CA LEU A 722 -66.91 31.01 -42.47
C LEU A 722 -68.08 31.85 -41.96
N THR A 723 -68.05 32.22 -40.68
CA THR A 723 -69.14 33.03 -40.08
C THR A 723 -69.21 34.42 -40.69
N THR A 724 -68.05 35.00 -40.99
CA THR A 724 -67.93 36.31 -41.67
C THR A 724 -68.50 36.25 -43.09
N ASN A 725 -68.30 35.13 -43.78
CA ASN A 725 -68.80 34.93 -45.15
C ASN A 725 -70.30 34.55 -45.22
N ILE A 726 -70.86 33.90 -44.19
CA ILE A 726 -72.28 33.46 -44.16
C ILE A 726 -73.24 34.59 -43.76
N VAL A 727 -72.80 35.59 -42.98
CA VAL A 727 -73.64 36.74 -42.60
C VAL A 727 -73.37 37.92 -43.55
N PRO A 728 -74.23 38.21 -44.54
CA PRO A 728 -74.13 39.45 -45.28
C PRO A 728 -74.52 40.57 -44.30
N LYS A 729 -73.62 41.51 -44.02
CA LYS A 729 -74.02 42.79 -43.40
C LYS A 729 -75.03 43.45 -44.33
N LYS A 730 -76.30 43.38 -43.95
CA LYS A 730 -77.46 43.69 -44.81
C LYS A 730 -77.55 45.16 -45.23
N ASP A 731 -76.77 46.06 -44.63
CA ASP A 731 -76.94 47.51 -44.81
C ASP A 731 -75.77 48.27 -45.47
N ASP A 732 -74.68 47.64 -45.91
CA ASP A 732 -73.60 48.35 -46.63
C ASP A 732 -72.84 47.44 -47.63
N LEU A 733 -73.49 47.03 -48.72
CA LEU A 733 -72.80 46.55 -49.93
C LEU A 733 -72.28 47.77 -50.74
N LYS A 734 -71.42 48.55 -50.11
CA LYS A 734 -70.61 49.55 -50.80
C LYS A 734 -69.37 48.86 -51.37
N LEU A 735 -68.86 49.41 -52.47
CA LEU A 735 -67.73 48.84 -53.22
C LEU A 735 -66.46 48.73 -52.35
N ASP A 736 -66.31 49.60 -51.36
CA ASP A 736 -65.24 49.59 -50.35
C ASP A 736 -65.30 48.35 -49.42
N THR A 737 -66.47 47.95 -48.92
CA THR A 737 -66.63 46.77 -48.04
C THR A 737 -66.31 45.46 -48.78
N LEU A 738 -66.75 45.34 -50.04
CA LEU A 738 -66.41 44.19 -50.89
C LEU A 738 -64.91 44.15 -51.20
N SER A 739 -64.32 45.32 -51.48
CA SER A 739 -62.88 45.47 -51.73
C SER A 739 -62.05 45.09 -50.50
N GLU A 740 -62.50 45.48 -49.30
CA GLU A 740 -61.85 45.14 -48.02
C GLU A 740 -61.96 43.64 -47.70
N ALA A 741 -63.13 43.03 -47.91
CA ALA A 741 -63.32 41.59 -47.72
C ALA A 741 -62.44 40.77 -48.69
N PHE A 742 -62.34 41.20 -49.95
CA PHE A 742 -61.48 40.57 -50.95
C PHE A 742 -60.00 40.73 -50.60
N GLN A 743 -59.57 41.92 -50.15
CA GLN A 743 -58.21 42.16 -49.67
C GLN A 743 -57.86 41.25 -48.48
N ASN A 744 -58.75 41.15 -47.50
CA ASN A 744 -58.58 40.28 -46.33
C ASN A 744 -58.53 38.79 -46.68
N PHE A 745 -59.14 38.38 -47.78
CA PHE A 745 -59.04 37.01 -48.30
C PHE A 745 -57.71 36.77 -49.04
N CYS A 746 -57.26 37.72 -49.86
CA CYS A 746 -56.05 37.58 -50.67
C CYS A 746 -54.76 37.66 -49.83
N SER A 747 -54.71 38.48 -48.77
CA SER A 747 -53.47 38.66 -47.99
C SER A 747 -52.94 37.39 -47.29
N PRO A 748 -53.77 36.57 -46.59
CA PRO A 748 -53.30 35.33 -45.99
C PRO A 748 -52.92 34.27 -47.03
N LEU A 749 -53.65 34.23 -48.15
CA LEU A 749 -53.36 33.33 -49.26
C LEU A 749 -52.01 33.69 -49.91
N HIS A 750 -51.73 34.99 -50.09
CA HIS A 750 -50.45 35.50 -50.57
C HIS A 750 -49.30 35.10 -49.65
N ALA A 751 -49.44 35.28 -48.33
CA ALA A 751 -48.42 34.90 -47.36
C ALA A 751 -48.11 33.39 -47.41
N TYR A 752 -49.15 32.55 -47.42
CA TYR A 752 -49.00 31.10 -47.53
C TYR A 752 -48.33 30.68 -48.84
N LEU A 753 -48.78 31.23 -49.98
CA LEU A 753 -48.21 30.90 -51.29
C LEU A 753 -46.76 31.35 -51.40
N LYS A 754 -46.41 32.51 -50.83
CA LYS A 754 -45.04 33.02 -50.78
C LYS A 754 -44.12 32.07 -50.00
N ASP A 755 -44.56 31.65 -48.81
CA ASP A 755 -43.80 30.74 -47.96
C ASP A 755 -43.66 29.35 -48.60
N GLU A 756 -44.72 28.84 -49.24
CA GLU A 756 -44.73 27.54 -49.89
C GLU A 756 -43.88 27.49 -51.16
N ILE A 757 -43.94 28.53 -52.00
CA ILE A 757 -43.08 28.68 -53.19
C ILE A 757 -41.62 28.86 -52.77
N GLY A 758 -41.36 29.62 -51.70
CA GLY A 758 -40.02 29.77 -51.12
C GLY A 758 -39.46 28.43 -50.63
N ARG A 759 -40.26 27.68 -49.86
CA ARG A 759 -39.91 26.35 -49.34
C ARG A 759 -39.62 25.33 -50.45
N GLU A 760 -40.45 25.29 -51.50
CA GLU A 760 -40.28 24.36 -52.62
C GLU A 760 -39.05 24.75 -53.49
N ASN A 761 -38.79 26.05 -53.67
CA ASN A 761 -37.56 26.53 -54.32
C ASN A 761 -36.31 26.15 -53.52
N ASP A 762 -36.32 26.36 -52.20
CA ASP A 762 -35.21 25.98 -51.31
C ASP A 762 -34.99 24.45 -51.31
N ALA A 763 -36.07 23.67 -51.27
CA ALA A 763 -36.02 22.21 -51.31
C ALA A 763 -35.50 21.65 -52.65
N ASN A 764 -35.89 22.25 -53.78
CA ASN A 764 -35.40 21.86 -55.11
C ASN A 764 -33.96 22.33 -55.37
N HIS A 765 -33.56 23.49 -54.84
CA HIS A 765 -32.17 23.95 -54.88
C HIS A 765 -31.24 23.02 -54.08
N ALA A 766 -31.63 22.63 -52.86
CA ALA A 766 -30.89 21.70 -52.02
C ALA A 766 -30.68 20.32 -52.66
N LYS A 767 -31.59 19.89 -53.56
CA LYS A 767 -31.47 18.64 -54.31
C LYS A 767 -30.55 18.72 -55.53
N LYS A 768 -30.35 19.90 -56.14
CA LYS A 768 -29.63 20.04 -57.43
C LYS A 768 -28.23 20.66 -57.33
N HIS A 769 -27.94 21.56 -56.38
CA HIS A 769 -26.60 22.19 -56.26
C HIS A 769 -26.18 22.50 -54.80
N PRO A 770 -25.11 21.89 -54.26
CA PRO A 770 -24.60 22.19 -52.90
C PRO A 770 -23.76 23.48 -52.78
N SER A 771 -23.54 24.24 -53.86
CA SER A 771 -22.58 25.37 -53.89
C SER A 771 -23.28 26.74 -53.90
N SER A 772 -22.74 27.66 -53.09
CA SER A 772 -23.33 28.91 -52.60
C SER A 772 -23.48 30.06 -53.60
N GLN A 773 -24.36 29.95 -54.59
CA GLN A 773 -24.92 31.14 -55.27
C GLN A 773 -26.44 30.98 -55.43
N ARG A 774 -27.19 31.87 -54.76
CA ARG A 774 -28.66 31.93 -54.87
C ARG A 774 -29.06 32.21 -56.33
N PRO A 775 -29.95 31.42 -56.94
CA PRO A 775 -30.52 31.75 -58.25
C PRO A 775 -31.33 33.05 -58.16
N THR A 776 -31.18 33.90 -59.16
CA THR A 776 -31.83 35.21 -59.32
C THR A 776 -33.29 35.14 -59.79
N ASN A 777 -33.91 33.94 -59.86
CA ASN A 777 -35.30 33.78 -60.29
C ASN A 777 -36.23 33.57 -59.08
N ASN A 778 -36.84 34.66 -58.65
CA ASN A 778 -37.62 34.73 -57.42
C ASN A 778 -39.11 34.79 -57.76
N TYR A 779 -39.73 33.65 -58.05
CA TYR A 779 -41.18 33.54 -58.27
C TYR A 779 -41.99 34.08 -57.06
N ALA A 780 -41.41 34.05 -55.86
CA ALA A 780 -41.96 34.72 -54.69
C ALA A 780 -42.07 36.25 -54.87
N ASP A 781 -41.07 36.88 -55.51
CA ASP A 781 -41.10 38.32 -55.82
C ASP A 781 -42.11 38.63 -56.93
N ALA A 782 -42.26 37.75 -57.94
CA ALA A 782 -43.28 37.89 -58.98
C ALA A 782 -44.71 37.80 -58.40
N VAL A 783 -44.95 36.86 -57.48
CA VAL A 783 -46.22 36.76 -56.73
C VAL A 783 -46.44 37.98 -55.83
N THR A 784 -45.39 38.55 -55.23
CA THR A 784 -45.48 39.83 -54.51
C THR A 784 -45.78 41.01 -55.44
N CYS A 785 -45.25 41.03 -56.67
CA CYS A 785 -45.56 42.05 -57.65
C CYS A 785 -47.05 42.05 -58.02
N VAL A 786 -47.63 40.87 -58.28
CA VAL A 786 -49.06 40.71 -58.54
C VAL A 786 -49.91 41.20 -57.37
N GLN A 787 -49.54 40.86 -56.14
CA GLN A 787 -50.24 41.33 -54.94
C GLN A 787 -50.18 42.87 -54.82
N ASN A 788 -49.02 43.48 -55.08
CA ASN A 788 -48.86 44.93 -55.01
C ASN A 788 -49.72 45.68 -56.05
N GLU A 789 -49.78 45.19 -57.29
CA GLU A 789 -50.64 45.80 -58.33
C GLU A 789 -52.13 45.60 -58.02
N LEU A 790 -52.49 44.45 -57.45
CA LEU A 790 -53.85 44.19 -56.99
C LEU A 790 -54.25 45.15 -55.84
N GLU A 791 -53.34 45.40 -54.90
CA GLU A 791 -53.55 46.35 -53.80
C GLU A 791 -53.70 47.79 -54.31
N LYS A 792 -52.91 48.20 -55.30
CA LYS A 792 -53.06 49.53 -55.95
C LYS A 792 -54.44 49.68 -56.61
N LEU A 793 -54.91 48.66 -57.32
CA LEU A 793 -56.23 48.62 -57.94
C LEU A 793 -57.35 48.72 -56.91
N ILE A 794 -57.29 47.89 -55.87
CA ILE A 794 -58.25 47.86 -54.75
C ILE A 794 -58.25 49.21 -54.01
N HIS A 795 -57.07 49.77 -53.74
CA HIS A 795 -56.93 51.07 -53.08
C HIS A 795 -57.55 52.20 -53.90
N GLN A 796 -57.31 52.26 -55.22
CA GLN A 796 -57.91 53.28 -56.09
C GLN A 796 -59.44 53.19 -56.08
N ILE A 797 -59.97 51.99 -56.18
CA ILE A 797 -61.42 51.72 -56.13
C ILE A 797 -62.00 52.14 -54.77
N ARG A 798 -61.28 51.88 -53.67
CA ARG A 798 -61.66 52.24 -52.30
C ARG A 798 -61.62 53.75 -52.07
N ALA A 799 -60.55 54.42 -52.48
CA ALA A 799 -60.34 55.85 -52.27
C ALA A 799 -61.32 56.72 -53.07
N GLY A 800 -61.64 56.31 -54.30
CA GLY A 800 -62.57 57.03 -55.17
C GLY A 800 -64.05 56.72 -54.94
N ASN A 801 -64.37 55.58 -54.30
CA ASN A 801 -65.72 55.00 -54.19
C ASN A 801 -66.49 54.97 -55.53
N ARG A 802 -65.76 54.85 -56.65
CA ARG A 802 -66.28 54.85 -58.03
C ARG A 802 -65.29 54.18 -58.99
N TYR A 803 -65.80 53.66 -60.09
CA TYR A 803 -64.99 53.21 -61.24
C TYR A 803 -64.65 54.41 -62.12
N ASP A 804 -63.42 54.92 -62.04
CA ASP A 804 -62.96 56.10 -62.77
C ASP A 804 -62.00 55.74 -63.93
N HIS A 805 -61.53 56.76 -64.65
CA HIS A 805 -60.64 56.60 -65.80
C HIS A 805 -59.23 56.06 -65.45
N HIS A 806 -58.84 55.96 -64.18
CA HIS A 806 -57.55 55.39 -63.77
C HIS A 806 -57.58 53.86 -63.70
N VAL A 807 -58.76 53.27 -63.51
CA VAL A 807 -58.94 51.83 -63.30
C VAL A 807 -58.42 50.99 -64.49
N PRO A 808 -58.66 51.34 -65.78
CA PRO A 808 -58.10 50.61 -66.91
C PRO A 808 -56.57 50.53 -66.89
N ARG A 809 -55.88 51.60 -66.46
CA ARG A 809 -54.42 51.63 -66.36
C ARG A 809 -53.90 50.69 -65.27
N LEU A 810 -54.59 50.63 -64.13
CA LEU A 810 -54.25 49.73 -63.03
C LEU A 810 -54.57 48.26 -63.36
N LEU A 811 -55.64 48.01 -64.12
CA LEU A 811 -55.94 46.69 -64.67
C LEU A 811 -54.86 46.22 -65.67
N ASN A 812 -54.32 47.12 -66.50
CA ASN A 812 -53.18 46.80 -67.36
C ASN A 812 -51.92 46.48 -66.54
N GLY A 813 -51.58 47.29 -65.53
CA GLY A 813 -50.44 47.02 -64.65
C GLY A 813 -50.55 45.68 -63.90
N LEU A 814 -51.76 45.33 -63.45
CA LEU A 814 -52.05 44.02 -62.86
C LEU A 814 -51.92 42.88 -63.89
N THR A 815 -52.35 43.10 -65.13
CA THR A 815 -52.17 42.12 -66.23
C THR A 815 -50.69 41.87 -66.49
N ASP A 816 -49.88 42.92 -66.60
CA ASP A 816 -48.43 42.82 -66.84
C ASP A 816 -47.74 42.03 -65.71
N ALA A 817 -48.12 42.29 -64.45
CA ALA A 817 -47.61 41.53 -63.30
C ALA A 817 -48.02 40.05 -63.34
N ILE A 818 -49.24 39.74 -63.77
CA ILE A 818 -49.72 38.36 -63.90
C ILE A 818 -49.00 37.64 -65.04
N ASP A 819 -48.69 38.32 -66.14
CA ASP A 819 -47.93 37.76 -67.25
C ASP A 819 -46.48 37.41 -66.85
N GLY A 820 -45.93 38.11 -65.85
CA GLY A 820 -44.65 37.78 -65.20
C GLY A 820 -44.64 36.51 -64.34
N LEU A 821 -45.79 35.83 -64.13
CA LEU A 821 -45.85 34.54 -63.42
C LEU A 821 -45.51 33.32 -64.31
N HIS A 822 -45.07 33.52 -65.55
CA HIS A 822 -44.67 32.45 -66.48
C HIS A 822 -43.15 32.17 -66.40
N PRO A 823 -42.69 30.90 -66.45
CA PRO A 823 -41.26 30.57 -66.52
C PRO A 823 -40.61 31.05 -67.83
N GLU A 824 -39.45 31.70 -67.79
CA GLU A 824 -38.73 32.13 -69.01
C GLU A 824 -38.19 30.95 -69.84
N SER A 825 -38.07 29.74 -69.28
CA SER A 825 -37.66 28.53 -70.01
C SER A 825 -38.27 27.22 -69.46
N PHE A 826 -38.39 26.21 -70.33
CA PHE A 826 -38.91 24.86 -70.00
C PHE A 826 -38.08 24.07 -68.97
N SER A 827 -36.92 24.59 -68.54
CA SER A 827 -36.01 23.93 -67.59
C SER A 827 -36.26 24.28 -66.12
N GLU A 828 -37.13 25.26 -65.82
CA GLU A 828 -37.47 25.62 -64.44
C GLU A 828 -38.81 24.98 -64.00
N PRO A 829 -38.92 24.48 -62.76
CA PRO A 829 -40.10 23.77 -62.29
C PRO A 829 -41.27 24.74 -62.09
N ASN A 830 -42.10 24.92 -63.10
CA ASN A 830 -43.40 25.57 -62.94
C ASN A 830 -44.32 24.66 -62.12
N THR A 831 -44.91 25.19 -61.05
CA THR A 831 -45.96 24.46 -60.32
C THR A 831 -47.31 24.73 -61.01
N PRO A 832 -48.16 23.71 -61.24
CA PRO A 832 -49.53 23.89 -61.74
C PRO A 832 -50.37 24.93 -60.95
N LEU A 833 -49.94 25.21 -59.72
CA LEU A 833 -50.51 26.22 -58.82
C LEU A 833 -50.32 27.66 -59.34
N LEU A 834 -49.14 28.01 -59.86
CA LEU A 834 -48.86 29.36 -60.40
C LEU A 834 -49.70 29.65 -61.65
N GLU A 835 -49.81 28.67 -62.55
CA GLU A 835 -50.68 28.76 -63.73
C GLU A 835 -52.16 28.89 -63.34
N THR A 836 -52.60 28.16 -62.31
CA THR A 836 -53.97 28.23 -61.81
C THR A 836 -54.29 29.63 -61.25
N ILE A 837 -53.35 30.23 -60.50
CA ILE A 837 -53.50 31.58 -59.95
C ILE A 837 -53.51 32.62 -61.07
N ALA A 838 -52.58 32.53 -62.03
CA ALA A 838 -52.53 33.43 -63.17
C ALA A 838 -53.82 33.36 -64.01
N HIS A 839 -54.37 32.17 -64.21
CA HIS A 839 -55.62 31.97 -64.92
C HIS A 839 -56.82 32.62 -64.19
N GLY A 840 -56.92 32.40 -62.87
CA GLY A 840 -58.00 32.98 -62.05
C GLY A 840 -57.96 34.51 -62.03
N LEU A 841 -56.76 35.10 -61.87
CA LEU A 841 -56.59 36.55 -61.84
C LEU A 841 -56.80 37.21 -63.21
N ARG A 842 -56.39 36.57 -64.31
CA ARG A 842 -56.75 37.04 -65.68
C ARG A 842 -58.26 37.05 -65.88
N GLY A 843 -58.98 36.04 -65.37
CA GLY A 843 -60.43 36.02 -65.37
C GLY A 843 -61.04 37.20 -64.62
N LEU A 844 -60.52 37.51 -63.44
CA LEU A 844 -60.95 38.67 -62.64
C LEU A 844 -60.71 39.99 -63.37
N VAL A 845 -59.50 40.21 -63.89
CA VAL A 845 -59.16 41.40 -64.68
C VAL A 845 -60.10 41.53 -65.89
N GLY A 846 -60.39 40.42 -66.56
CA GLY A 846 -61.31 40.37 -67.69
C GLY A 846 -62.74 40.80 -67.33
N GLU A 847 -63.25 40.47 -66.14
CA GLU A 847 -64.56 40.95 -65.68
C GLU A 847 -64.53 42.42 -65.25
N LEU A 848 -63.48 42.86 -64.56
CA LEU A 848 -63.32 44.25 -64.11
C LEU A 848 -63.14 45.22 -65.30
N GLY A 849 -62.50 44.78 -66.38
CA GLY A 849 -62.33 45.55 -67.61
C GLY A 849 -63.63 45.82 -68.39
N LYS A 850 -64.74 45.16 -68.06
CA LYS A 850 -66.05 45.35 -68.72
C LYS A 850 -66.89 46.48 -68.11
N ALA A 851 -66.45 47.08 -67.00
CA ALA A 851 -67.19 48.12 -66.30
C ALA A 851 -67.33 49.40 -67.16
N TYR A 852 -68.52 50.00 -67.19
CA TYR A 852 -68.76 51.24 -67.92
C TYR A 852 -68.08 52.42 -67.24
N ILE A 853 -67.19 53.10 -67.96
CA ILE A 853 -66.58 54.37 -67.55
C ILE A 853 -67.26 55.48 -68.34
N ASN A 854 -67.69 56.54 -67.65
CA ASN A 854 -68.34 57.67 -68.31
C ASN A 854 -67.35 58.33 -69.29
N ARG A 855 -67.77 58.47 -70.56
CA ARG A 855 -66.98 59.06 -71.66
C ARG A 855 -66.45 60.47 -71.37
N TYR A 856 -67.03 61.19 -70.41
CA TYR A 856 -66.67 62.56 -70.04
C TYR A 856 -65.93 62.68 -68.69
N ASP A 857 -65.70 61.58 -67.96
CA ASP A 857 -64.98 61.61 -66.69
C ASP A 857 -63.50 61.96 -66.94
N GLY A 858 -63.01 63.05 -66.34
CA GLY A 858 -61.67 63.63 -66.60
C GLY A 858 -61.60 64.65 -67.75
N GLY A 859 -62.70 64.91 -68.47
CA GLY A 859 -62.70 65.71 -69.70
C GLY A 859 -62.39 67.20 -69.57
N SER A 860 -62.27 67.76 -68.36
CA SER A 860 -61.93 69.18 -68.13
C SER A 860 -60.44 69.44 -67.93
N GLU A 861 -59.63 68.41 -67.68
CA GLU A 861 -58.19 68.58 -67.45
C GLU A 861 -57.48 68.86 -68.77
N GLY A 862 -56.88 70.05 -68.89
CA GLY A 862 -56.11 70.47 -70.07
C GLY A 862 -56.94 71.07 -71.21
N MET A 863 -58.24 71.29 -71.05
CA MET A 863 -59.08 71.95 -72.08
C MET A 863 -58.68 73.42 -72.27
N ILE A 864 -58.36 73.79 -73.51
CA ILE A 864 -58.12 75.17 -73.93
C ILE A 864 -59.34 75.60 -74.75
N LEU A 865 -60.14 76.57 -74.29
CA LEU A 865 -61.37 76.99 -75.00
C LEU A 865 -61.08 77.95 -76.17
N VAL A 866 -60.04 78.79 -76.02
CA VAL A 866 -59.61 79.74 -77.04
C VAL A 866 -58.10 79.69 -77.08
N ASP A 867 -57.53 79.58 -78.29
CA ASP A 867 -56.10 79.70 -78.48
C ASP A 867 -55.68 81.14 -78.17
N ALA A 868 -54.87 81.33 -77.13
CA ALA A 868 -54.45 82.65 -76.66
C ALA A 868 -53.59 83.44 -77.66
N ARG A 869 -52.97 82.78 -78.66
CA ARG A 869 -52.15 83.43 -79.68
C ARG A 869 -52.96 83.87 -80.89
N THR A 870 -53.97 83.08 -81.28
CA THR A 870 -54.76 83.36 -82.50
C THR A 870 -56.15 83.91 -82.21
N THR A 871 -56.57 83.95 -80.93
CA THR A 871 -57.94 84.30 -80.49
C THR A 871 -59.04 83.47 -81.15
N LYS A 872 -58.70 82.29 -81.69
CA LYS A 872 -59.67 81.39 -82.33
C LYS A 872 -60.18 80.39 -81.31
N VAL A 873 -61.49 80.13 -81.37
CA VAL A 873 -62.13 79.08 -80.58
C VAL A 873 -61.57 77.73 -81.03
N THR A 874 -61.05 76.95 -80.08
CA THR A 874 -60.51 75.60 -80.35
C THR A 874 -61.65 74.62 -80.63
N ASP A 875 -61.32 73.38 -81.00
CA ASP A 875 -62.35 72.35 -81.17
C ASP A 875 -63.11 72.06 -79.86
N ASP A 876 -62.41 72.09 -78.73
CA ASP A 876 -63.05 71.95 -77.42
C ASP A 876 -63.86 73.18 -77.03
N GLY A 877 -63.38 74.38 -77.35
CA GLY A 877 -64.16 75.61 -77.27
C GLY A 877 -65.45 75.56 -78.08
N ASN A 878 -65.42 75.01 -79.30
CA ASN A 878 -66.59 74.85 -80.16
C ASN A 878 -67.58 73.83 -79.59
N LYS A 879 -67.10 72.72 -79.02
CA LYS A 879 -67.96 71.74 -78.33
C LYS A 879 -68.61 72.36 -77.08
N CYS A 880 -67.84 73.07 -76.25
CA CYS A 880 -68.36 73.76 -75.08
C CYS A 880 -69.37 74.86 -75.45
N ALA A 881 -69.13 75.62 -76.52
CA ALA A 881 -70.08 76.61 -77.04
C ALA A 881 -71.39 75.94 -77.49
N LYS A 882 -71.33 74.80 -78.19
CA LYS A 882 -72.54 74.03 -78.57
C LYS A 882 -73.32 73.52 -77.35
N VAL A 883 -72.62 73.05 -76.32
CA VAL A 883 -73.25 72.64 -75.04
C VAL A 883 -73.92 73.86 -74.38
N CYS A 884 -73.23 75.00 -74.32
CA CYS A 884 -73.75 76.25 -73.77
C CYS A 884 -75.02 76.73 -74.51
N LEU A 885 -75.02 76.73 -75.84
CA LEU A 885 -76.19 77.08 -76.65
C LEU A 885 -77.37 76.13 -76.45
N SER A 886 -77.10 74.83 -76.19
CA SER A 886 -78.14 73.85 -75.87
C SER A 886 -78.75 74.09 -74.50
N LEU A 887 -77.92 74.44 -73.51
CA LEU A 887 -78.36 74.79 -72.16
C LEU A 887 -79.15 76.11 -72.12
N LEU A 888 -78.82 77.09 -72.98
CA LEU A 888 -79.45 78.41 -73.00
C LEU A 888 -80.98 78.33 -73.21
N SER A 889 -81.44 77.52 -74.16
CA SER A 889 -82.88 77.32 -74.40
C SER A 889 -83.60 76.64 -73.23
N ILE A 890 -82.93 75.69 -72.57
CA ILE A 890 -83.46 75.01 -71.38
C ILE A 890 -83.58 76.03 -70.24
N LEU A 891 -82.52 76.79 -69.96
CA LEU A 891 -82.50 77.81 -68.91
C LEU A 891 -83.57 78.88 -69.15
N TYR A 892 -83.76 79.34 -70.39
CA TYR A 892 -84.83 80.27 -70.75
C TYR A 892 -86.22 79.73 -70.41
N SER A 893 -86.51 78.48 -70.80
CA SER A 893 -87.81 77.85 -70.53
C SER A 893 -88.05 77.61 -69.04
N GLU A 894 -87.07 77.02 -68.35
CA GLU A 894 -87.20 76.65 -66.95
C GLU A 894 -87.25 77.89 -66.04
N PHE A 895 -86.45 78.92 -66.31
CA PHE A 895 -86.52 80.17 -65.55
C PHE A 895 -87.82 80.95 -65.78
N LYS A 896 -88.42 80.90 -66.98
CA LYS A 896 -89.78 81.47 -67.18
C LYS A 896 -90.86 80.65 -66.49
N THR A 897 -90.72 79.32 -66.49
CA THR A 897 -91.68 78.40 -65.85
C THR A 897 -91.68 78.57 -64.34
N ILE A 898 -90.50 78.57 -63.71
CA ILE A 898 -90.39 78.79 -62.26
C ILE A 898 -90.86 80.20 -61.88
N LEU A 899 -90.55 81.23 -62.68
CA LEU A 899 -91.03 82.59 -62.44
C LEU A 899 -92.57 82.66 -62.48
N LYS A 900 -93.19 82.10 -63.53
CA LYS A 900 -94.65 82.05 -63.66
C LYS A 900 -95.29 81.29 -62.51
N TYR A 901 -94.71 80.17 -62.10
CA TYR A 901 -95.22 79.34 -61.02
C TYR A 901 -95.10 80.04 -59.65
N CYS A 902 -93.93 80.62 -59.35
CA CYS A 902 -93.69 81.37 -58.12
C CYS A 902 -94.56 82.63 -58.01
N VAL A 903 -94.80 83.37 -59.10
CA VAL A 903 -95.63 84.58 -59.07
C VAL A 903 -97.12 84.24 -58.95
N ALA A 904 -97.61 83.23 -59.67
CA ALA A 904 -99.04 82.97 -59.80
C ALA A 904 -99.61 82.03 -58.73
N ARG A 905 -98.82 81.10 -58.17
CA ARG A 905 -99.35 80.00 -57.34
C ARG A 905 -98.76 79.91 -55.94
N CYS A 906 -97.45 80.12 -55.78
CA CYS A 906 -96.75 79.78 -54.53
C CYS A 906 -95.87 80.94 -54.01
N LYS A 907 -96.31 82.18 -54.20
CA LYS A 907 -95.56 83.41 -53.83
C LYS A 907 -95.18 83.46 -52.34
N SER A 908 -96.08 82.99 -51.47
CA SER A 908 -95.89 82.98 -50.02
C SER A 908 -95.40 81.64 -49.46
N ASP A 909 -95.31 80.61 -50.30
CA ASP A 909 -94.93 79.25 -49.89
C ASP A 909 -93.44 79.22 -49.54
N GLN A 910 -93.11 78.56 -48.43
CA GLN A 910 -91.74 78.24 -48.03
C GLN A 910 -91.23 77.00 -48.79
N ILE A 911 -89.92 76.85 -49.00
CA ILE A 911 -89.35 75.67 -49.68
C ILE A 911 -89.35 74.46 -48.72
N ASN A 912 -90.53 73.87 -48.53
CA ASN A 912 -90.79 72.71 -47.66
C ASN A 912 -91.65 71.69 -48.43
N ILE A 913 -91.41 70.38 -48.26
CA ILE A 913 -92.07 69.32 -49.03
C ILE A 913 -93.61 69.36 -48.96
N ASN A 914 -94.18 69.95 -47.90
CA ASN A 914 -95.61 70.06 -47.71
C ASN A 914 -96.24 71.22 -48.50
N THR A 915 -95.43 72.16 -49.01
CA THR A 915 -95.88 73.28 -49.84
C THR A 915 -95.83 72.93 -51.34
N GLU A 916 -96.59 73.64 -52.17
CA GLU A 916 -96.54 73.43 -53.63
C GLU A 916 -95.17 73.76 -54.21
N LEU A 917 -94.49 74.78 -53.66
CA LEU A 917 -93.12 75.14 -54.06
C LEU A 917 -92.10 74.03 -53.74
N GLY A 918 -92.17 73.42 -52.56
CA GLY A 918 -91.27 72.33 -52.20
C GLY A 918 -91.53 71.04 -52.98
N LYS A 919 -92.80 70.69 -53.23
CA LYS A 919 -93.14 69.57 -54.13
C LYS A 919 -92.59 69.80 -55.54
N TYR A 920 -92.68 71.02 -56.05
CA TYR A 920 -92.10 71.36 -57.35
C TYR A 920 -90.59 71.07 -57.37
N PHE A 921 -89.83 71.56 -56.40
CA PHE A 921 -88.38 71.28 -56.34
C PHE A 921 -88.05 69.79 -56.16
N ALA A 922 -88.84 69.05 -55.37
CA ALA A 922 -88.69 67.61 -55.23
C ALA A 922 -88.92 66.87 -56.56
N THR A 923 -89.90 67.30 -57.37
CA THR A 923 -90.12 66.75 -58.72
C THR A 923 -89.01 67.11 -59.71
N GLN A 924 -88.31 68.23 -59.50
CA GLN A 924 -87.08 68.58 -60.24
C GLN A 924 -85.83 67.85 -59.70
N GLY A 925 -85.97 66.96 -58.71
CA GLY A 925 -84.90 66.11 -58.20
C GLY A 925 -84.11 66.68 -57.01
N TYR A 926 -84.48 67.85 -56.47
CA TYR A 926 -83.83 68.40 -55.28
C TYR A 926 -84.30 67.72 -54.00
N LYS A 927 -83.40 67.52 -53.03
CA LYS A 927 -83.77 67.06 -51.69
C LYS A 927 -84.34 68.21 -50.86
N VAL A 928 -85.65 68.20 -50.70
CA VAL A 928 -86.42 69.19 -49.92
C VAL A 928 -86.69 68.66 -48.52
N THR A 929 -86.68 69.54 -47.53
CA THR A 929 -86.84 69.19 -46.12
C THR A 929 -88.27 68.69 -45.82
N GLU A 930 -88.36 67.60 -45.05
CA GLU A 930 -89.58 67.07 -44.42
C GLU A 930 -89.67 67.56 -42.95
N ASP A 931 -90.88 67.81 -42.44
CA ASP A 931 -91.14 68.48 -41.15
C ASP A 931 -90.16 68.11 -40.01
N GLY A 932 -89.55 69.12 -39.41
CA GLY A 932 -88.78 68.99 -38.16
C GLY A 932 -87.27 68.68 -38.29
N LYS A 933 -86.70 68.59 -39.50
CA LYS A 933 -85.24 68.40 -39.70
C LYS A 933 -84.63 69.58 -40.45
N LYS A 934 -83.90 70.47 -39.78
CA LYS A 934 -83.34 71.69 -40.41
C LYS A 934 -82.23 71.38 -41.45
N HIS A 935 -82.58 71.52 -42.73
CA HIS A 935 -81.71 71.71 -43.91
C HIS A 935 -81.12 70.45 -44.58
N TRP A 936 -81.52 70.24 -45.85
CA TRP A 936 -80.89 69.29 -46.79
C TRP A 936 -80.16 70.08 -47.89
N GLU A 937 -80.50 69.92 -49.17
CA GLU A 937 -79.91 70.70 -50.28
C GLU A 937 -80.55 72.09 -50.40
N LEU A 938 -81.85 72.22 -50.07
CA LEU A 938 -82.57 73.48 -50.06
C LEU A 938 -82.90 73.93 -48.63
N GLN A 939 -82.75 75.23 -48.37
CA GLN A 939 -82.91 75.83 -47.04
C GLN A 939 -84.39 76.06 -46.69
N ASP A 940 -84.95 75.23 -45.81
CA ASP A 940 -86.26 75.43 -45.20
C ASP A 940 -86.18 76.49 -44.07
N SER A 941 -86.50 77.75 -44.39
CA SER A 941 -86.57 78.84 -43.42
C SER A 941 -87.66 79.85 -43.78
N LYS A 942 -88.16 80.60 -42.78
CA LYS A 942 -89.30 81.53 -42.95
C LYS A 942 -89.11 82.58 -44.07
N GLY A 943 -87.87 82.92 -44.42
CA GLY A 943 -87.55 83.88 -45.48
C GLY A 943 -87.36 83.28 -46.87
N MET A 944 -87.24 81.95 -47.01
CA MET A 944 -86.97 81.26 -48.27
C MET A 944 -88.28 80.88 -48.95
N THR A 945 -88.93 81.87 -49.56
CA THR A 945 -90.24 81.72 -50.21
C THR A 945 -90.19 81.88 -51.72
N GLY A 946 -91.28 81.55 -52.42
CA GLY A 946 -91.42 81.83 -53.86
C GLY A 946 -91.19 83.31 -54.20
N LEU A 947 -91.59 84.24 -53.33
CA LEU A 947 -91.30 85.66 -53.45
C LEU A 947 -89.81 85.97 -53.32
N PHE A 948 -89.09 85.27 -52.44
CA PHE A 948 -87.64 85.43 -52.29
C PHE A 948 -86.90 85.03 -53.57
N ILE A 949 -87.29 83.90 -54.18
CA ILE A 949 -86.76 83.47 -55.48
C ILE A 949 -87.01 84.53 -56.54
N CYS A 950 -88.24 85.04 -56.66
CA CYS A 950 -88.57 86.09 -57.61
C CYS A 950 -87.72 87.35 -57.39
N LYS A 951 -87.56 87.81 -56.14
CA LYS A 951 -86.74 88.98 -55.81
C LYS A 951 -85.26 88.81 -56.19
N ARG A 952 -84.73 87.59 -56.22
CA ARG A 952 -83.36 87.31 -56.66
C ARG A 952 -83.22 87.26 -58.18
N MET A 953 -84.32 87.03 -58.90
CA MET A 953 -84.32 87.03 -60.36
C MET A 953 -84.55 88.42 -60.95
N PHE A 954 -85.21 89.33 -60.22
CA PHE A 954 -85.50 90.71 -60.65
C PHE A 954 -84.55 91.74 -60.06
N GLY A 955 -84.07 92.69 -60.86
CA GLY A 955 -83.25 93.81 -60.39
C GLY A 955 -83.32 95.07 -61.25
N SER A 956 -82.55 96.09 -60.86
CA SER A 956 -82.41 97.37 -61.58
C SER A 956 -81.17 97.43 -62.47
N ASP A 957 -80.31 96.40 -62.44
CA ASP A 957 -79.03 96.30 -63.15
C ASP A 957 -78.93 95.04 -64.02
N GLU A 958 -77.86 94.97 -64.81
CA GLU A 958 -77.55 93.88 -65.75
C GLU A 958 -77.16 92.55 -65.05
N HIS A 959 -77.00 92.54 -63.73
CA HIS A 959 -76.62 91.34 -62.97
C HIS A 959 -77.81 90.44 -62.61
N HIS A 960 -79.03 90.86 -62.92
CA HIS A 960 -80.25 90.10 -62.68
C HIS A 960 -80.83 89.51 -63.97
N LEU A 961 -81.51 88.36 -63.86
CA LEU A 961 -82.11 87.66 -65.00
C LEU A 961 -83.24 88.47 -65.65
N TYR A 962 -83.97 89.27 -64.88
CA TYR A 962 -85.09 90.09 -65.35
C TYR A 962 -85.01 91.53 -64.80
N TYR A 963 -85.38 92.51 -65.61
CA TYR A 963 -85.49 93.91 -65.16
C TYR A 963 -86.84 94.19 -64.49
N ILE A 964 -86.84 95.04 -63.46
CA ILE A 964 -88.08 95.56 -62.86
C ILE A 964 -88.78 96.51 -63.85
N ASP A 965 -88.01 97.28 -64.61
CA ASP A 965 -88.52 98.16 -65.66
C ASP A 965 -88.93 97.36 -66.90
N LYS A 966 -90.25 97.30 -67.16
CA LYS A 966 -90.83 96.58 -68.30
C LYS A 966 -90.46 97.17 -69.67
N SER A 967 -89.86 98.37 -69.71
CA SER A 967 -89.39 98.99 -70.96
C SER A 967 -88.03 98.47 -71.42
N LYS A 968 -87.29 97.73 -70.56
CA LYS A 968 -85.97 97.16 -70.89
C LYS A 968 -86.04 95.65 -71.14
N GLN A 969 -85.42 95.20 -72.22
CA GLN A 969 -85.24 93.77 -72.49
C GLN A 969 -84.10 93.20 -71.65
N ASN A 970 -84.28 92.02 -71.06
CA ASN A 970 -83.25 91.40 -70.21
C ASN A 970 -82.23 90.59 -71.02
N ALA A 971 -81.07 90.31 -70.41
CA ALA A 971 -79.95 89.64 -71.07
C ALA A 971 -80.30 88.23 -71.56
N LEU A 972 -81.09 87.47 -70.79
CA LEU A 972 -81.49 86.11 -71.16
C LEU A 972 -82.48 86.11 -72.33
N ASP A 973 -83.46 87.02 -72.32
CA ASP A 973 -84.38 87.23 -73.45
C ASP A 973 -83.61 87.69 -74.69
N THR A 974 -82.66 88.60 -74.55
CA THR A 974 -81.82 89.06 -75.67
C THR A 974 -80.99 87.93 -76.25
N LEU A 975 -80.30 87.15 -75.40
CA LEU A 975 -79.50 86.01 -75.84
C LEU A 975 -80.34 84.90 -76.49
N HIS A 976 -81.53 84.64 -75.94
CA HIS A 976 -82.45 83.69 -76.53
C HIS A 976 -82.99 84.18 -77.87
N ASP A 977 -83.36 85.46 -77.98
CA ASP A 977 -83.81 86.04 -79.25
C ASP A 977 -82.68 86.01 -80.29
N CYS A 978 -81.44 86.32 -79.91
CA CYS A 978 -80.28 86.13 -80.78
C CYS A 978 -80.12 84.68 -81.23
N LEU A 979 -80.34 83.71 -80.33
CA LEU A 979 -80.29 82.28 -80.67
C LEU A 979 -81.44 81.88 -81.61
N GLN A 980 -82.65 82.41 -81.42
CA GLN A 980 -83.78 82.18 -82.32
C GLN A 980 -83.52 82.80 -83.70
N ILE A 981 -82.98 84.02 -83.76
CA ILE A 981 -82.55 84.66 -85.01
C ILE A 981 -81.45 83.83 -85.67
N TYR A 982 -80.47 83.33 -84.92
CA TYR A 982 -79.43 82.45 -85.44
C TYR A 982 -80.02 81.16 -86.04
N TYR A 983 -80.98 80.53 -85.37
CA TYR A 983 -81.69 79.37 -85.91
C TYR A 983 -82.49 79.71 -87.17
N GLN A 984 -83.18 80.86 -87.21
CA GLN A 984 -83.88 81.35 -88.40
C GLN A 984 -82.93 81.55 -89.60
N VAL A 985 -81.80 82.22 -89.39
CA VAL A 985 -80.78 82.49 -90.43
C VAL A 985 -80.12 81.19 -90.93
N CYS A 986 -79.70 80.31 -90.01
CA CYS A 986 -79.11 79.03 -90.36
C CYS A 986 -80.08 78.14 -91.14
N HIS A 987 -81.38 78.23 -90.84
CA HIS A 987 -82.41 77.49 -91.57
C HIS A 987 -82.62 78.01 -93.00
N VAL A 988 -82.58 79.34 -93.24
CA VAL A 988 -82.63 79.94 -94.60
C VAL A 988 -81.44 79.51 -95.45
N ALA A 989 -80.24 79.45 -94.87
CA ALA A 989 -79.04 78.93 -95.54
C ALA A 989 -79.19 77.46 -95.94
N THR A 990 -79.84 76.64 -95.11
CA THR A 990 -80.08 75.21 -95.36
C THR A 990 -81.11 74.97 -96.48
N PHE A 991 -82.13 75.83 -96.61
CA PHE A 991 -83.12 75.76 -97.71
C PHE A 991 -82.58 76.20 -99.08
N SER A 992 -81.49 76.99 -99.09
CA SER A 992 -80.81 77.46 -100.31
C SER A 992 -79.88 76.40 -100.92
N ALA A 993 -79.63 75.31 -100.20
CA ALA A 993 -78.81 74.20 -100.66
C ALA A 993 -79.61 73.28 -101.60
N LYS A 994 -79.08 72.99 -102.80
CA LYS A 994 -79.72 72.09 -103.80
C LYS A 994 -79.69 70.60 -103.42
N LYS A 995 -79.48 70.24 -102.15
CA LYS A 995 -79.40 68.85 -101.66
C LYS A 995 -80.55 68.54 -100.71
N ARG A 996 -81.16 67.35 -100.85
CA ARG A 996 -82.20 66.83 -99.94
C ARG A 996 -81.53 66.27 -98.67
N PRO A 997 -82.17 66.31 -97.48
CA PRO A 997 -81.66 65.67 -96.26
C PRO A 997 -81.52 64.15 -96.44
N CYS A 998 -80.36 63.58 -96.16
CA CYS A 998 -80.03 62.18 -96.45
C CYS A 998 -79.79 61.31 -95.19
N ASN A 999 -79.73 61.91 -93.99
CA ASN A 999 -79.58 61.17 -92.74
C ASN A 999 -80.50 61.74 -91.65
N ILE A 1000 -80.72 60.95 -90.58
CA ILE A 1000 -81.63 61.29 -89.48
C ILE A 1000 -81.26 62.64 -88.83
N PHE A 1001 -79.97 62.96 -88.73
CA PHE A 1001 -79.52 64.24 -88.19
C PHE A 1001 -79.93 65.42 -89.08
N GLU A 1002 -79.71 65.34 -90.39
CA GLU A 1002 -80.15 66.35 -91.37
C GLU A 1002 -81.68 66.48 -91.43
N MET A 1003 -82.42 65.36 -91.30
CA MET A 1003 -83.88 65.35 -91.24
C MET A 1003 -84.40 66.01 -89.95
N LEU A 1004 -83.76 65.76 -88.81
CA LEU A 1004 -84.11 66.39 -87.54
C LEU A 1004 -83.75 67.88 -87.53
N CYS A 1005 -82.61 68.30 -88.08
CA CYS A 1005 -82.28 69.72 -88.27
C CYS A 1005 -83.30 70.44 -89.16
N TRP A 1006 -83.76 69.79 -90.24
CA TRP A 1006 -84.79 70.31 -91.13
C TRP A 1006 -86.16 70.44 -90.42
N MET A 1007 -86.56 69.44 -89.63
CA MET A 1007 -87.80 69.46 -88.85
C MET A 1007 -87.79 70.46 -87.68
N SER A 1008 -86.63 70.66 -87.05
CA SER A 1008 -86.47 71.55 -85.90
C SER A 1008 -86.52 73.04 -86.27
N GLY A 1009 -86.21 73.39 -87.52
CA GLY A 1009 -86.28 74.76 -88.03
C GLY A 1009 -87.63 75.15 -88.66
N LEU A 1010 -88.56 74.20 -88.82
CA LEU A 1010 -89.91 74.43 -89.37
C LEU A 1010 -90.72 75.53 -88.64
N PRO A 1011 -90.70 75.63 -87.29
CA PRO A 1011 -91.39 76.70 -86.55
C PRO A 1011 -90.79 78.09 -86.76
N CYS A 1012 -89.56 78.17 -87.27
CA CYS A 1012 -88.76 79.38 -87.41
C CYS A 1012 -88.84 79.98 -88.83
N ASN A 1013 -89.85 79.64 -89.63
CA ASN A 1013 -90.02 80.11 -91.01
C ASN A 1013 -91.42 80.70 -91.25
N ASN A 1014 -91.51 81.78 -92.04
CA ASN A 1014 -92.75 82.41 -92.54
C ASN A 1014 -93.65 81.47 -93.39
N VAL A 1015 -93.17 80.28 -93.79
CA VAL A 1015 -93.96 79.25 -94.49
C VAL A 1015 -94.97 78.55 -93.57
N LEU A 1016 -94.76 78.54 -92.24
CA LEU A 1016 -95.70 77.93 -91.28
C LEU A 1016 -97.10 78.57 -91.38
N THR A 1017 -97.16 79.89 -91.58
CA THR A 1017 -98.40 80.67 -91.76
C THR A 1017 -99.13 80.31 -93.06
N LYS A 1018 -98.40 79.93 -94.13
CA LYS A 1018 -98.99 79.46 -95.41
C LYS A 1018 -99.47 78.01 -95.34
N CYS A 1019 -98.82 77.15 -94.55
CA CYS A 1019 -99.28 75.76 -94.32
C CYS A 1019 -100.51 75.70 -93.42
N TYR A 1020 -100.59 76.54 -92.37
CA TYR A 1020 -101.77 76.60 -91.49
C TYR A 1020 -103.04 77.08 -92.21
N MET A 1021 -102.93 78.06 -93.12
CA MET A 1021 -104.08 78.52 -93.94
C MET A 1021 -104.59 77.48 -94.95
N ARG A 1022 -103.78 76.49 -95.36
CA ARG A 1022 -104.22 75.39 -96.24
C ARG A 1022 -104.93 74.25 -95.50
N LEU A 1023 -104.68 74.09 -94.19
CA LEU A 1023 -105.29 73.04 -93.36
C LEU A 1023 -106.64 73.47 -92.76
N SER A 1024 -106.87 74.77 -92.52
CA SER A 1024 -108.14 75.26 -91.98
C SER A 1024 -109.30 75.30 -92.99
N VAL A 1025 -109.04 75.14 -94.29
CA VAL A 1025 -110.07 75.17 -95.36
C VAL A 1025 -110.72 73.80 -95.60
N ASN A 1026 -110.12 72.69 -95.14
CA ASN A 1026 -110.55 71.32 -95.46
C ASN A 1026 -111.32 70.58 -94.35
N CYS A 1027 -111.60 71.19 -93.19
CA CYS A 1027 -112.29 70.53 -92.06
C CYS A 1027 -113.70 71.06 -91.74
N SER A 1028 -114.33 71.81 -92.65
CA SER A 1028 -115.66 72.42 -92.44
C SER A 1028 -116.78 71.75 -93.26
N SER A 1029 -116.62 70.51 -93.71
CA SER A 1029 -117.64 69.83 -94.52
C SER A 1029 -117.64 68.34 -94.23
N ILE A 1030 -118.63 67.86 -93.47
CA ILE A 1030 -119.50 66.69 -93.74
C ILE A 1030 -120.29 66.33 -92.45
N PRO A 1031 -121.60 66.05 -92.52
CA PRO A 1031 -122.57 66.22 -91.43
C PRO A 1031 -122.88 64.95 -90.62
N LEU A 1032 -123.42 65.16 -89.41
CA LEU A 1032 -124.11 64.20 -88.54
C LEU A 1032 -125.48 63.78 -89.12
N THR A 1033 -125.77 62.48 -89.13
CA THR A 1033 -127.15 61.94 -89.07
C THR A 1033 -127.20 60.60 -88.35
N ALA A 1034 -128.08 60.56 -87.33
CA ALA A 1034 -128.81 59.45 -86.67
C ALA A 1034 -128.10 58.14 -86.32
#